data_AF-A0AAN7M1R9-F1
#
_entry.id   AF-A0AAN7M1R9-F1
#
_cell.length_a   1.000
_cell.length_b   1.000
_cell.length_c   1.000
_cell.angle_alpha   90.00
_cell.angle_beta   90.00
_cell.angle_gamma   90.00
#
_symmetry.space_group_name_H-M   'P 1'
#
loop_
_entity.id
_entity.type
_entity.pdbx_description
1 polymer ?
#
loop_
_entity_poly.entity_id
_entity_poly.type
_entity_poly.pdbx_seq_one_letter_code
_entity_poly.pdbx_strand_id
1 'polypeptide(L)'
;MMRKCHKNTCPVGIATQDPILREKFAGEPEHVINFFFMLAEEVREIMSQLGFRTMKEMVGRSDMLEVDREVTQNNEKLENIDLSLLLRPAADIRPDAAQYCVHKQDHGLDMALDKELIPLSGPALEKSMPVYIEMPICNVNRAVGTMLSHEVTKRYKMAGLPSDTIHVKFSGSAGQSLGAFLCPGITIELEGDSNDYVGKGLSGGKIVVYPPRASTFDPKENIVIGNVALYGATSGEAYFNGMAAERFCVRNSGAKAVVEGLGDHGCEYMTGGTVVVLGKTGRNFAAGMSGGIAYVLDLDGNFQSRCNVELVDLDKVEEEDDIMTLRMLIQQHQRHTGSKLAIEVLASFDSLLPKFVKVFPRDYKRVLESMKGQEAENTKENDISEAEQPDEPESMDKDAFEELKKMAAKETNYTTSQKVEAAASSQKLQERPTEVTGAKKHGGFMKYERKSIQYRDPNVRVNDWKEVMVETNPGPLLNTQSARCMDCGTPFCHQENSGCPLGNKIPEFNELVYQNRWKEALARLLETNNFPEFTGRVCPAPCEGSCVLGIIENPVSIKNIECAIIDKAFEEGWMKPRPPLKRTGKQVAVVGSGPAGLAAADQLNRMGHHVTVYERADRIGGLMMYGVPNMKADKIDVVQRRVDLMAAEGVNFVVNANVGNDPTYSLEQLRADNNAIVLAVGATKPRDLPVPGRELSGVHFAMEFLHANTKSLLDSNLEDGRYISAKGKNVVVIGGGDTGTDCIGTSIRHGCSRVVNLELLPQPPMTRAPGNPWPQWPRIFRVDYGHQEAAMKFGKDPRSYEVLTKQFIGDDNGVVKGIEVVRVRWERDASGKFQFQEIKGSEEIIEADLVLLAMGFLGPEVTIAEKLGLERDGRSNFKADYGRFATSVPGVFAAGDCRRGQSLVVWAISEGRQAAAQVDKYLTQEEGQNELESQGDNSSGMQQDSTQSSKFTVVR
;
A
#
# COMPACT_ATOMS: atom_id res chain seq x y z
N MET A 1 4.31 0.44 2.97
CA MET A 1 5.21 -0.50 2.24
C MET A 1 4.43 -1.76 1.86
N MET A 2 4.77 -2.44 0.76
CA MET A 2 4.02 -3.60 0.25
C MET A 2 4.04 -4.80 1.22
N ARG A 3 2.93 -5.56 1.33
CA ARG A 3 2.84 -6.82 2.12
C ARG A 3 3.51 -8.02 1.43
N LYS A 4 4.27 -7.80 0.36
CA LYS A 4 4.76 -8.85 -0.56
C LYS A 4 6.25 -8.73 -0.89
N CYS A 5 7.06 -8.15 0.00
CA CYS A 5 8.52 -8.03 -0.22
C CYS A 5 9.20 -9.38 -0.49
N HIS A 6 8.68 -10.48 0.10
CA HIS A 6 9.14 -11.85 -0.17
C HIS A 6 8.99 -12.30 -1.63
N LYS A 7 8.19 -11.60 -2.46
CA LYS A 7 7.99 -11.92 -3.88
C LYS A 7 8.91 -11.15 -4.83
N ASN A 8 9.96 -10.51 -4.31
CA ASN A 8 10.93 -9.76 -5.11
C ASN A 8 10.33 -8.64 -5.97
N THR A 9 9.32 -7.93 -5.45
CA THR A 9 8.56 -6.91 -6.22
C THR A 9 8.55 -5.52 -5.57
N CYS A 10 9.44 -5.23 -4.61
CA CYS A 10 9.41 -3.94 -3.92
C CYS A 10 9.54 -2.76 -4.89
N PRO A 11 8.50 -1.92 -5.04
CA PRO A 11 8.39 -1.01 -6.17
C PRO A 11 9.33 0.19 -5.98
N VAL A 12 9.53 0.60 -4.73
CA VAL A 12 10.46 1.65 -4.33
C VAL A 12 11.91 1.15 -4.27
N GLY A 13 12.19 -0.08 -4.70
CA GLY A 13 13.56 -0.62 -4.79
C GLY A 13 14.25 -0.98 -3.47
N ILE A 14 13.64 -0.73 -2.31
CA ILE A 14 14.26 -0.95 -0.98
C ILE A 14 14.44 -2.44 -0.65
N ALA A 15 13.43 -3.26 -0.93
CA ALA A 15 13.34 -4.64 -0.46
C ALA A 15 13.17 -5.60 -1.64
N THR A 16 14.08 -5.51 -2.61
CA THR A 16 14.08 -6.31 -3.84
C THR A 16 15.51 -6.57 -4.31
N GLN A 17 15.71 -7.74 -4.92
CA GLN A 17 16.91 -8.14 -5.66
C GLN A 17 16.73 -7.93 -7.17
N ASP A 18 15.52 -7.59 -7.64
CA ASP A 18 15.27 -7.25 -9.04
C ASP A 18 16.06 -5.97 -9.42
N PRO A 19 17.00 -6.04 -10.39
CA PRO A 19 17.85 -4.92 -10.78
C PRO A 19 17.07 -3.69 -11.25
N ILE A 20 15.99 -3.91 -12.03
CA ILE A 20 15.15 -2.84 -12.59
C ILE A 20 14.46 -2.09 -11.47
N LEU A 21 14.02 -2.79 -10.42
CA LEU A 21 13.40 -2.15 -9.27
C LEU A 21 14.41 -1.51 -8.33
N ARG A 22 15.61 -2.08 -8.17
CA ARG A 22 16.69 -1.48 -7.38
C ARG A 22 17.16 -0.16 -7.96
N GLU A 23 17.24 -0.05 -9.29
CA GLU A 23 17.55 1.22 -9.99
C GLU A 23 16.54 2.33 -9.69
N LYS A 24 15.29 2.00 -9.34
CA LYS A 24 14.26 2.98 -8.97
C LYS A 24 14.39 3.50 -7.54
N PHE A 25 15.28 2.94 -6.71
CA PHE A 25 15.52 3.45 -5.37
C PHE A 25 16.36 4.72 -5.42
N ALA A 26 15.68 5.87 -5.30
CA ALA A 26 16.31 7.19 -5.20
C ALA A 26 16.50 7.64 -3.74
N GLY A 27 16.44 6.71 -2.78
CA GLY A 27 16.54 7.04 -1.37
C GLY A 27 17.99 7.15 -0.91
N GLU A 28 18.32 8.25 -0.26
CA GLU A 28 19.62 8.43 0.39
C GLU A 28 19.63 7.73 1.76
N PRO A 29 20.80 7.23 2.25
CA PRO A 29 20.94 6.66 3.61
C PRO A 29 20.34 7.55 4.72
N GLU A 30 20.38 8.86 4.53
CA GLU A 30 19.81 9.91 5.38
C GLU A 30 18.30 9.74 5.57
N HIS A 31 17.56 9.23 4.58
CA HIS A 31 16.14 8.95 4.73
C HIS A 31 15.87 7.84 5.75
N VAL A 32 16.73 6.82 5.80
CA VAL A 32 16.64 5.73 6.79
C VAL A 32 17.00 6.25 8.18
N ILE A 33 18.04 7.09 8.26
CA ILE A 33 18.43 7.77 9.51
C ILE A 33 17.26 8.62 10.05
N ASN A 34 16.64 9.43 9.19
CA ASN A 34 15.49 10.26 9.55
C ASN A 34 14.27 9.43 9.97
N PHE A 35 14.02 8.30 9.32
CA PHE A 35 12.96 7.37 9.72
C PHE A 35 13.19 6.85 11.15
N PHE A 36 14.42 6.43 11.49
CA PHE A 36 14.74 6.01 12.85
C PHE A 36 14.65 7.16 13.86
N PHE A 37 14.97 8.40 13.47
CA PHE A 37 14.76 9.57 14.33
C PHE A 37 13.28 9.83 14.59
N MET A 38 12.41 9.78 13.57
CA MET A 38 10.96 9.93 13.76
C MET A 38 10.39 8.82 14.66
N LEU A 39 10.82 7.57 14.45
CA LEU A 39 10.45 6.45 15.33
C LEU A 39 10.91 6.69 16.77
N ALA A 40 12.15 7.16 16.95
CA ALA A 40 12.68 7.46 18.27
C ALA A 40 11.95 8.65 18.94
N GLU A 41 11.50 9.63 18.16
CA GLU A 41 10.71 10.77 18.61
C GLU A 41 9.31 10.33 19.05
N GLU A 42 8.59 9.56 18.23
CA GLU A 42 7.28 9.00 18.59
C GLU A 42 7.37 8.12 19.85
N VAL A 43 8.39 7.26 19.93
CA VAL A 43 8.65 6.47 21.14
C VAL A 43 8.86 7.38 22.35
N ARG A 44 9.60 8.49 22.22
CA ARG A 44 9.80 9.45 23.33
C ARG A 44 8.51 10.18 23.71
N GLU A 45 7.67 10.54 22.75
CA GLU A 45 6.36 11.14 23.02
C GLU A 45 5.47 10.19 23.81
N ILE A 46 5.39 8.92 23.38
CA ILE A 46 4.64 7.87 24.10
C ILE A 46 5.22 7.65 25.49
N MET A 47 6.55 7.53 25.61
CA MET A 47 7.24 7.42 26.90
C MET A 47 6.85 8.57 27.83
N SER A 48 6.86 9.80 27.32
CA SER A 48 6.49 10.99 28.08
C SER A 48 5.02 10.97 28.52
N GLN A 49 4.10 10.56 27.64
CA GLN A 49 2.68 10.41 27.98
C GLN A 49 2.46 9.38 29.09
N LEU A 50 3.25 8.30 29.08
CA LEU A 50 3.24 7.26 30.12
C LEU A 50 4.01 7.65 31.39
N GLY A 51 4.66 8.81 31.42
CA GLY A 51 5.41 9.31 32.59
C GLY A 51 6.85 8.81 32.71
N PHE A 52 7.44 8.30 31.64
CA PHE A 52 8.79 7.74 31.60
C PHE A 52 9.79 8.64 30.87
N ARG A 53 11.02 8.70 31.38
CA ARG A 53 12.14 9.44 30.77
C ARG A 53 13.09 8.54 30.00
N THR A 54 13.23 7.29 30.42
CA THR A 54 14.13 6.32 29.79
C THR A 54 13.45 4.98 29.59
N MET A 55 13.84 4.26 28.52
CA MET A 55 13.33 2.90 28.28
C MET A 55 13.59 1.96 29.46
N LYS A 56 14.67 2.19 30.21
CA LYS A 56 15.01 1.40 31.39
C LYS A 56 13.95 1.52 32.50
N GLU A 57 13.32 2.68 32.65
CA GLU A 57 12.25 2.89 33.63
C GLU A 57 10.95 2.17 33.25
N MET A 58 10.72 1.91 31.95
CA MET A 58 9.57 1.17 31.45
C MET A 58 9.71 -0.34 31.57
N VAL A 59 10.93 -0.87 31.37
CA VAL A 59 11.16 -2.32 31.36
C VAL A 59 10.75 -2.93 32.69
N GLY A 60 9.83 -3.91 32.65
CA GLY A 60 9.34 -4.63 33.83
C GLY A 60 8.20 -3.96 34.59
N ARG A 61 7.65 -2.84 34.10
CA ARG A 61 6.49 -2.14 34.69
C ARG A 61 5.16 -2.80 34.34
N SER A 62 4.93 -4.02 34.86
CA SER A 62 3.66 -4.72 34.68
C SER A 62 2.47 -3.98 35.32
N ASP A 63 2.73 -3.10 36.29
CA ASP A 63 1.76 -2.19 36.90
C ASP A 63 1.21 -1.12 35.94
N MET A 64 1.86 -0.89 34.80
CA MET A 64 1.38 0.03 33.76
C MET A 64 0.55 -0.67 32.68
N LEU A 65 0.27 -1.96 32.84
CA LEU A 65 -0.55 -2.75 31.93
C LEU A 65 -1.93 -2.97 32.54
N GLU A 66 -2.97 -2.95 31.71
CA GLU A 66 -4.33 -3.28 32.10
C GLU A 66 -4.98 -4.25 31.12
N VAL A 67 -6.02 -4.95 31.58
CA VAL A 67 -6.83 -5.81 30.73
C VAL A 67 -7.82 -4.95 29.96
N ASP A 68 -7.83 -5.07 28.64
CA ASP A 68 -8.85 -4.48 27.79
C ASP A 68 -10.20 -5.15 28.06
N ARG A 69 -11.09 -4.41 28.74
CA ARG A 69 -12.40 -4.89 29.18
C ARG A 69 -13.37 -5.11 28.03
N GLU A 70 -13.25 -4.35 26.94
CA GLU A 70 -14.13 -4.51 25.77
C GLU A 70 -13.83 -5.84 25.07
N VAL A 71 -12.55 -6.21 24.95
CA VAL A 71 -12.15 -7.50 24.36
C VAL A 71 -12.63 -8.67 25.22
N THR A 72 -12.56 -8.55 26.55
CA THR A 72 -13.02 -9.62 27.45
C THR A 72 -14.55 -9.76 27.43
N GLN A 73 -15.28 -8.65 27.38
CA GLN A 73 -16.76 -8.66 27.32
C GLN A 73 -17.31 -9.24 26.02
N ASN A 74 -16.59 -9.04 24.90
CA ASN A 74 -17.05 -9.49 23.58
C ASN A 74 -16.60 -10.92 23.21
N ASN A 75 -15.95 -11.65 24.12
CA ASN A 75 -15.43 -12.99 23.86
C ASN A 75 -15.58 -13.92 25.07
N GLU A 76 -16.63 -14.74 25.05
CA GLU A 76 -16.97 -15.71 26.12
C GLU A 76 -15.82 -16.65 26.50
N LYS A 77 -14.87 -16.93 25.59
CA LYS A 77 -13.70 -17.78 25.91
C LYS A 77 -12.73 -17.13 26.89
N LEU A 78 -12.79 -15.82 27.06
CA LEU A 78 -11.87 -15.04 27.91
C LEU A 78 -12.45 -14.73 29.29
N GLU A 79 -13.74 -15.03 29.52
CA GLU A 79 -14.47 -14.67 30.75
C GLU A 79 -13.80 -15.20 32.04
N ASN A 80 -13.15 -16.37 31.96
CA ASN A 80 -12.52 -17.03 33.09
C ASN A 80 -10.98 -16.85 33.15
N ILE A 81 -10.41 -15.98 32.33
CA ILE A 81 -8.95 -15.74 32.33
C ILE A 81 -8.61 -14.69 33.39
N ASP A 82 -7.91 -15.12 34.44
CA ASP A 82 -7.33 -14.22 35.45
C ASP A 82 -5.86 -13.91 35.12
N LEU A 83 -5.60 -12.65 34.75
CA LEU A 83 -4.25 -12.15 34.47
C LEU A 83 -3.64 -11.39 35.65
N SER A 84 -4.30 -11.34 36.80
CA SER A 84 -3.85 -10.55 37.96
C SER A 84 -2.42 -10.90 38.41
N LEU A 85 -2.03 -12.17 38.33
CA LEU A 85 -0.68 -12.63 38.66
C LEU A 85 0.39 -12.20 37.65
N LEU A 86 0.02 -12.02 36.38
CA LEU A 86 0.92 -11.53 35.32
C LEU A 86 1.08 -10.00 35.36
N LEU A 87 0.02 -9.30 35.78
CA LEU A 87 0.00 -7.85 35.90
C LEU A 87 0.61 -7.35 37.22
N ARG A 88 0.78 -8.24 38.22
CA ARG A 88 1.43 -7.89 39.48
C ARG A 88 2.94 -7.71 39.29
N PRO A 89 3.53 -6.58 39.73
CA PRO A 89 4.97 -6.39 39.74
C PRO A 89 5.72 -7.51 40.48
N ALA A 90 6.79 -8.02 39.88
CA ALA A 90 7.60 -9.07 40.50
C ALA A 90 8.19 -8.65 41.85
N ALA A 91 8.53 -7.36 42.00
CA ALA A 91 9.04 -6.79 43.24
C ALA A 91 8.02 -6.80 44.39
N ASP A 92 6.71 -6.74 44.08
CA ASP A 92 5.65 -6.82 45.10
C ASP A 92 5.55 -8.22 45.72
N ILE A 93 5.91 -9.25 44.94
CA ILE A 93 5.92 -10.65 45.37
C ILE A 93 7.24 -10.97 46.07
N ARG A 94 8.36 -10.45 45.55
CA ARG A 94 9.70 -10.68 46.08
C ARG A 94 10.51 -9.38 46.00
N PRO A 95 10.73 -8.66 47.11
CA PRO A 95 11.35 -7.32 47.11
C PRO A 95 12.71 -7.22 46.40
N ASP A 96 13.50 -8.30 46.42
CA ASP A 96 14.83 -8.33 45.79
C ASP A 96 14.80 -8.77 44.31
N ALA A 97 13.62 -9.03 43.74
CA ALA A 97 13.51 -9.45 42.34
C ALA A 97 13.80 -8.28 41.40
N ALA A 98 14.84 -8.42 40.59
CA ALA A 98 15.15 -7.45 39.55
C ALA A 98 14.02 -7.37 38.51
N GLN A 99 13.49 -6.18 38.28
CA GLN A 99 12.44 -5.93 37.27
C GLN A 99 13.01 -5.57 35.89
N TYR A 100 14.32 -5.33 35.82
CA TYR A 100 15.04 -5.05 34.58
C TYR A 100 16.37 -5.81 34.56
N CYS A 101 17.06 -5.80 33.43
CA CYS A 101 18.35 -6.45 33.28
C CYS A 101 19.42 -5.81 34.20
N VAL A 102 19.79 -6.51 35.28
CA VAL A 102 20.81 -6.07 36.26
C VAL A 102 22.17 -6.75 36.07
N HIS A 103 22.24 -7.82 35.27
CA HIS A 103 23.46 -8.55 34.96
C HIS A 103 23.60 -8.70 33.46
N LYS A 104 24.81 -8.46 32.94
CA LYS A 104 25.13 -8.84 31.56
C LYS A 104 25.18 -10.36 31.48
N GLN A 105 24.63 -10.93 30.42
CA GLN A 105 24.74 -12.35 30.16
C GLN A 105 26.20 -12.70 29.83
N ASP A 106 26.81 -13.57 30.63
CA ASP A 106 28.08 -14.19 30.29
C ASP A 106 27.80 -15.45 29.47
N HIS A 107 28.25 -15.45 28.21
CA HIS A 107 28.06 -16.56 27.29
C HIS A 107 29.16 -17.63 27.41
N GLY A 108 30.17 -17.42 28.26
CA GLY A 108 31.26 -18.37 28.49
C GLY A 108 32.13 -18.62 27.25
N LEU A 109 32.19 -17.67 26.31
CA LEU A 109 32.90 -17.84 25.03
C LEU A 109 34.41 -18.04 25.17
N ASP A 110 34.98 -17.60 26.30
CA ASP A 110 36.39 -17.82 26.60
C ASP A 110 36.71 -19.30 26.91
N MET A 111 35.69 -20.10 27.26
CA MET A 111 35.80 -21.54 27.50
C MET A 111 35.41 -22.39 26.29
N ALA A 112 35.13 -21.76 25.13
CA ALA A 112 34.76 -22.49 23.92
C ALA A 112 35.94 -23.26 23.33
N LEU A 113 35.72 -24.51 22.91
CA LEU A 113 36.76 -25.38 22.36
C LEU A 113 37.45 -24.77 21.12
N ASP A 114 36.74 -23.93 20.36
CA ASP A 114 37.30 -23.19 19.22
C ASP A 114 38.47 -22.28 19.59
N LYS A 115 38.58 -21.84 20.85
CA LYS A 115 39.74 -21.08 21.34
C LYS A 115 41.04 -21.90 21.26
N GLU A 116 40.93 -23.22 21.29
CA GLU A 116 42.05 -24.14 21.07
C GLU A 116 42.18 -24.52 19.58
N LEU A 117 41.06 -24.74 18.87
CA LEU A 117 41.07 -25.13 17.45
C LEU A 117 41.65 -24.04 16.53
N ILE A 118 41.38 -22.76 16.80
CA ILE A 118 41.83 -21.65 15.96
C ILE A 118 43.37 -21.56 15.93
N PRO A 119 44.08 -21.51 17.08
CA PRO A 119 45.54 -21.55 17.08
C PRO A 119 46.13 -22.79 16.40
N LEU A 120 45.55 -23.98 16.64
CA LEU A 120 46.00 -25.23 16.01
C LEU A 120 45.82 -25.22 14.50
N SER A 121 44.82 -24.49 14.01
CA SER A 121 44.54 -24.30 12.58
C SER A 121 45.35 -23.15 11.94
N GLY A 122 46.25 -22.50 12.67
CA GLY A 122 47.05 -21.36 12.20
C GLY A 122 47.70 -21.55 10.82
N PRO A 123 48.40 -22.68 10.54
CA PRO A 123 48.98 -22.94 9.23
C PRO A 123 47.96 -22.98 8.08
N ALA A 124 46.76 -23.51 8.33
CA ALA A 124 45.68 -23.51 7.36
C ALA A 124 45.08 -22.11 7.16
N LEU A 125 44.93 -21.34 8.24
CA LEU A 125 44.36 -19.99 8.20
C LEU A 125 45.28 -18.95 7.54
N GLU A 126 46.60 -19.14 7.62
CA GLU A 126 47.58 -18.20 7.08
C GLU A 126 48.10 -18.58 5.70
N LYS A 127 48.24 -19.89 5.43
CA LYS A 127 48.93 -20.40 4.23
C LYS A 127 48.12 -21.46 3.46
N SER A 128 46.88 -21.73 3.87
CA SER A 128 46.03 -22.76 3.27
C SER A 128 46.69 -24.15 3.24
N MET A 129 47.57 -24.45 4.21
CA MET A 129 48.21 -25.75 4.34
C MET A 129 47.26 -26.75 5.02
N PRO A 130 47.22 -28.02 4.58
CA PRO A 130 46.45 -29.05 5.27
C PRO A 130 46.88 -29.22 6.73
N VAL A 131 45.91 -29.23 7.64
CA VAL A 131 46.09 -29.39 9.09
C VAL A 131 45.15 -30.50 9.57
N TYR A 132 45.73 -31.45 10.31
CA TYR A 132 44.99 -32.53 10.98
C TYR A 132 45.11 -32.37 12.49
N ILE A 133 43.98 -32.35 13.18
CA ILE A 133 43.89 -32.14 14.64
C ILE A 133 43.08 -33.29 15.24
N GLU A 134 43.62 -33.94 16.27
CA GLU A 134 42.91 -34.97 17.03
C GLU A 134 42.82 -34.57 18.50
N MET A 135 41.60 -34.54 19.07
CA MET A 135 41.39 -34.16 20.47
C MET A 135 40.10 -34.74 21.06
N PRO A 136 39.99 -34.90 22.40
CA PRO A 136 38.73 -35.32 23.01
C PRO A 136 37.65 -34.24 22.93
N ILE A 137 36.38 -34.65 22.97
CA ILE A 137 35.22 -33.75 23.10
C ILE A 137 34.26 -34.28 24.16
N CYS A 138 33.57 -33.37 24.86
CA CYS A 138 32.56 -33.73 25.86
C CYS A 138 31.31 -32.83 25.73
N ASN A 139 30.23 -33.24 26.40
CA ASN A 139 28.89 -32.68 26.19
C ASN A 139 28.74 -31.20 26.62
N VAL A 140 29.69 -30.67 27.39
CA VAL A 140 29.76 -29.24 27.73
C VAL A 140 30.35 -28.38 26.61
N ASN A 141 31.07 -28.98 25.65
CA ASN A 141 31.52 -28.32 24.44
C ASN A 141 30.33 -28.19 23.48
N ARG A 142 29.56 -27.11 23.62
CA ARG A 142 28.34 -26.85 22.84
C ARG A 142 28.69 -26.52 21.38
N ALA A 143 28.82 -25.23 21.06
CA ALA A 143 29.11 -24.80 19.69
C ALA A 143 30.60 -25.01 19.38
N VAL A 144 30.91 -26.04 18.59
CA VAL A 144 32.28 -26.38 18.18
C VAL A 144 32.42 -26.26 16.67
N GLY A 145 33.43 -25.53 16.20
CA GLY A 145 33.76 -25.30 14.80
C GLY A 145 33.20 -23.99 14.22
N THR A 146 32.28 -23.32 14.92
CA THR A 146 31.64 -22.09 14.44
C THR A 146 32.59 -20.89 14.44
N MET A 147 33.39 -20.70 15.49
CA MET A 147 34.35 -19.59 15.55
C MET A 147 35.53 -19.84 14.62
N LEU A 148 35.95 -21.10 14.48
CA LEU A 148 36.92 -21.49 13.46
C LEU A 148 36.42 -21.15 12.05
N SER A 149 35.16 -21.47 11.74
CA SER A 149 34.52 -21.11 10.47
C SER A 149 34.43 -19.60 10.27
N HIS A 150 34.19 -18.83 11.35
CA HIS A 150 34.27 -17.38 11.31
C HIS A 150 35.67 -16.90 10.89
N GLU A 151 36.74 -17.45 11.45
CA GLU A 151 38.10 -17.04 11.12
C GLU A 151 38.49 -17.40 9.67
N VAL A 152 38.01 -18.53 9.13
CA VAL A 152 38.16 -18.88 7.72
C VAL A 152 37.39 -17.90 6.83
N THR A 153 36.08 -17.75 7.05
CA THR A 153 35.21 -16.90 6.22
C THR A 153 35.60 -15.41 6.29
N LYS A 154 36.12 -14.94 7.42
CA LYS A 154 36.64 -13.58 7.56
C LYS A 154 37.77 -13.29 6.55
N ARG A 155 38.66 -14.26 6.34
CA ARG A 155 39.81 -14.18 5.43
C ARG A 155 39.43 -14.52 3.98
N TYR A 156 38.80 -15.67 3.77
CA TYR A 156 38.58 -16.27 2.45
C TYR A 156 37.16 -16.07 1.89
N LYS A 157 36.29 -15.35 2.62
CA LYS A 157 34.90 -15.07 2.24
C LYS A 157 34.14 -16.36 1.94
N MET A 158 33.23 -16.34 0.96
CA MET A 158 32.39 -17.49 0.60
C MET A 158 33.15 -18.64 -0.08
N ALA A 159 34.32 -18.38 -0.68
CA ALA A 159 35.10 -19.42 -1.32
C ALA A 159 35.64 -20.45 -0.31
N GLY A 160 35.90 -20.01 0.93
CA GLY A 160 36.44 -20.86 1.99
C GLY A 160 37.85 -21.38 1.67
N LEU A 161 38.19 -22.53 2.27
CA LEU A 161 39.42 -23.25 1.98
C LEU A 161 39.14 -24.44 1.02
N PRO A 162 40.16 -24.97 0.33
CA PRO A 162 40.04 -26.25 -0.37
C PRO A 162 39.52 -27.37 0.55
N SER A 163 38.83 -28.36 0.00
CA SER A 163 38.25 -29.47 0.79
C SER A 163 39.29 -30.13 1.69
N ASP A 164 38.88 -30.45 2.92
CA ASP A 164 39.69 -31.15 3.92
C ASP A 164 41.01 -30.44 4.30
N THR A 165 41.12 -29.12 4.04
CA THR A 165 42.30 -28.33 4.48
C THR A 165 42.42 -28.30 6.00
N ILE A 166 41.31 -28.24 6.73
CA ILE A 166 41.30 -28.40 8.19
C ILE A 166 40.47 -29.63 8.51
N HIS A 167 41.10 -30.68 9.02
CA HIS A 167 40.42 -31.90 9.48
C HIS A 167 40.57 -32.00 10.99
N VAL A 168 39.45 -31.91 11.70
CA VAL A 168 39.39 -32.08 13.15
C VAL A 168 38.70 -33.38 13.48
N LYS A 169 39.44 -34.33 14.05
CA LYS A 169 38.91 -35.59 14.57
C LYS A 169 38.70 -35.50 16.08
N PHE A 170 37.48 -35.72 16.51
CA PHE A 170 37.08 -35.76 17.90
C PHE A 170 36.81 -37.19 18.37
N SER A 171 37.04 -37.44 19.66
CA SER A 171 36.62 -38.66 20.33
C SER A 171 35.86 -38.33 21.62
N GLY A 172 34.65 -38.87 21.79
CA GLY A 172 33.79 -38.62 22.95
C GLY A 172 32.36 -38.18 22.58
N SER A 173 31.65 -37.51 23.49
CA SER A 173 30.25 -37.10 23.26
C SER A 173 30.16 -35.59 23.07
N ALA A 174 29.83 -35.11 21.88
CA ALA A 174 29.77 -33.68 21.58
C ALA A 174 28.50 -33.02 22.13
N GLY A 175 28.62 -31.78 22.60
CA GLY A 175 27.48 -30.97 23.05
C GLY A 175 26.58 -30.50 21.90
N GLN A 176 25.69 -29.56 22.21
CA GLN A 176 24.73 -29.01 21.23
C GLN A 176 25.42 -28.15 20.17
N SER A 177 25.05 -28.27 18.89
CA SER A 177 25.54 -27.44 17.78
C SER A 177 26.97 -27.73 17.31
N LEU A 178 27.38 -29.00 17.32
CA LEU A 178 28.62 -29.45 16.65
C LEU A 178 28.58 -29.08 15.16
N GLY A 179 29.59 -28.36 14.67
CA GLY A 179 29.70 -27.97 13.27
C GLY A 179 28.64 -26.96 12.80
N ALA A 180 28.09 -26.13 13.71
CA ALA A 180 27.18 -25.08 13.30
C ALA A 180 27.88 -24.03 12.41
N PHE A 181 27.25 -23.69 11.28
CA PHE A 181 27.78 -22.78 10.25
C PHE A 181 29.15 -23.17 9.67
N LEU A 182 29.45 -24.47 9.64
CA LEU A 182 30.72 -24.97 9.14
C LEU A 182 30.92 -24.59 7.66
N CYS A 183 31.98 -23.86 7.35
CA CYS A 183 32.27 -23.33 6.01
C CYS A 183 33.11 -24.29 5.15
N PRO A 184 33.25 -24.04 3.83
CA PRO A 184 34.04 -24.90 2.95
C PRO A 184 35.50 -25.05 3.41
N GLY A 185 36.01 -26.27 3.28
CA GLY A 185 37.38 -26.66 3.60
C GLY A 185 37.64 -27.12 5.03
N ILE A 186 36.61 -27.11 5.90
CA ILE A 186 36.67 -27.69 7.25
C ILE A 186 35.89 -29.01 7.28
N THR A 187 36.54 -30.04 7.80
CA THR A 187 35.98 -31.37 8.06
C THR A 187 36.01 -31.65 9.56
N ILE A 188 34.84 -31.93 10.14
CA ILE A 188 34.70 -32.39 11.52
C ILE A 188 34.32 -33.86 11.48
N GLU A 189 35.18 -34.70 12.04
CA GLU A 189 34.97 -36.13 12.22
C GLU A 189 34.80 -36.42 13.72
N LEU A 190 33.76 -37.14 14.10
CA LEU A 190 33.48 -37.51 15.48
C LEU A 190 33.33 -39.03 15.61
N GLU A 191 34.29 -39.63 16.32
CA GLU A 191 34.17 -41.00 16.83
C GLU A 191 33.46 -40.95 18.20
N GLY A 192 32.14 -41.09 18.20
CA GLY A 192 31.29 -40.77 19.33
C GLY A 192 29.82 -40.54 19.00
N ASP A 193 29.16 -39.74 19.85
CA ASP A 193 27.78 -39.30 19.72
C ASP A 193 27.68 -37.77 19.89
N SER A 194 26.60 -37.15 19.42
CA SER A 194 26.40 -35.70 19.57
C SER A 194 24.96 -35.35 19.96
N ASN A 195 24.82 -34.27 20.73
CA ASN A 195 23.53 -33.73 21.13
C ASN A 195 22.83 -32.95 20.00
N ASP A 196 21.75 -32.24 20.31
CA ASP A 196 20.92 -31.50 19.35
C ASP A 196 21.72 -30.50 18.46
N TYR A 197 21.17 -30.18 17.29
CA TYR A 197 21.64 -29.13 16.37
C TYR A 197 22.96 -29.40 15.63
N VAL A 198 23.40 -30.65 15.50
CA VAL A 198 24.56 -31.00 14.66
C VAL A 198 24.39 -30.42 13.26
N GLY A 199 25.38 -29.68 12.78
CA GLY A 199 25.38 -29.07 11.45
C GLY A 199 24.30 -28.00 11.23
N LYS A 200 23.81 -27.35 12.29
CA LYS A 200 22.88 -26.22 12.16
C LYS A 200 23.48 -25.14 11.25
N GLY A 201 22.76 -24.77 10.19
CA GLY A 201 23.23 -23.79 9.21
C GLY A 201 24.49 -24.21 8.47
N LEU A 202 24.75 -25.52 8.31
CA LEU A 202 25.90 -26.03 7.55
C LEU A 202 26.04 -25.28 6.21
N SER A 203 27.23 -24.72 5.97
CA SER A 203 27.48 -23.73 4.92
C SER A 203 28.62 -24.14 3.99
N GLY A 204 28.82 -25.45 3.79
CA GLY A 204 29.80 -26.00 2.86
C GLY A 204 30.85 -26.92 3.48
N GLY A 205 30.96 -26.96 4.81
CA GLY A 205 31.85 -27.89 5.50
C GLY A 205 31.37 -29.35 5.45
N LYS A 206 32.18 -30.26 5.97
CA LYS A 206 31.90 -31.69 6.05
C LYS A 206 31.79 -32.15 7.50
N ILE A 207 30.72 -32.88 7.84
CA ILE A 207 30.52 -33.46 9.18
C ILE A 207 30.39 -34.97 9.06
N VAL A 208 31.13 -35.70 9.89
CA VAL A 208 31.11 -37.16 9.94
C VAL A 208 30.92 -37.57 11.40
N VAL A 209 29.92 -38.39 11.70
CA VAL A 209 29.71 -38.94 13.05
C VAL A 209 29.49 -40.43 12.97
N TYR A 210 30.23 -41.19 13.78
CA TYR A 210 30.09 -42.63 13.91
C TYR A 210 30.42 -43.06 15.33
N PRO A 211 29.78 -44.13 15.86
CA PRO A 211 30.02 -44.58 17.22
C PRO A 211 31.46 -45.10 17.38
N PRO A 212 32.01 -45.09 18.61
CA PRO A 212 33.34 -45.63 18.87
C PRO A 212 33.50 -47.03 18.29
N ARG A 213 34.63 -47.34 17.66
CA ARG A 213 34.85 -48.63 16.96
C ARG A 213 34.70 -49.86 17.88
N ALA A 214 34.89 -49.67 19.18
CA ALA A 214 34.71 -50.70 20.21
C ALA A 214 33.25 -50.90 20.66
N SER A 215 32.29 -50.14 20.12
CA SER A 215 30.88 -50.23 20.49
C SER A 215 30.27 -51.59 20.16
N THR A 216 29.48 -52.14 21.08
CA THR A 216 28.85 -53.45 20.94
C THR A 216 27.42 -53.40 20.42
N PHE A 217 26.81 -52.21 20.34
CA PHE A 217 25.44 -52.02 19.83
C PHE A 217 25.43 -51.85 18.31
N ASP A 218 24.28 -52.14 17.68
CA ASP A 218 24.08 -51.89 16.25
C ASP A 218 23.77 -50.40 16.01
N PRO A 219 24.63 -49.64 15.31
CA PRO A 219 24.43 -48.21 15.12
C PRO A 219 23.07 -47.86 14.48
N LYS A 220 22.58 -48.69 13.56
CA LYS A 220 21.33 -48.43 12.82
C LYS A 220 20.05 -48.47 13.68
N GLU A 221 20.14 -48.97 14.90
CA GLU A 221 19.04 -49.03 15.88
C GLU A 221 19.26 -48.09 17.07
N ASN A 222 20.30 -47.24 17.04
CA ASN A 222 20.67 -46.36 18.14
C ASN A 222 20.86 -44.91 17.67
N ILE A 223 20.44 -43.96 18.51
CA ILE A 223 20.59 -42.53 18.24
C ILE A 223 22.06 -42.14 18.44
N VAL A 224 22.70 -41.63 17.39
CA VAL A 224 24.09 -41.17 17.39
C VAL A 224 24.17 -39.65 17.26
N ILE A 225 23.14 -38.99 16.73
CA ILE A 225 23.00 -37.53 16.71
C ILE A 225 21.63 -37.10 17.26
N GLY A 226 21.62 -36.03 18.06
CA GLY A 226 20.42 -35.49 18.70
C GLY A 226 19.41 -34.84 17.76
N ASN A 227 18.44 -34.13 18.33
CA ASN A 227 17.33 -33.52 17.60
C ASN A 227 17.78 -32.31 16.77
N VAL A 228 17.03 -32.04 15.70
CA VAL A 228 17.17 -30.83 14.87
C VAL A 228 18.53 -30.75 14.17
N ALA A 229 19.03 -31.89 13.69
CA ALA A 229 20.25 -31.95 12.90
C ALA A 229 20.05 -31.33 11.50
N LEU A 230 21.07 -30.61 11.01
CA LEU A 230 21.12 -29.93 9.72
C LEU A 230 20.02 -28.88 9.52
N TYR A 231 19.55 -28.26 10.60
CA TYR A 231 18.54 -27.22 10.53
C TYR A 231 19.04 -26.01 9.73
N GLY A 232 18.35 -25.69 8.63
CA GLY A 232 18.69 -24.54 7.78
C GLY A 232 20.03 -24.67 7.07
N ALA A 233 20.52 -25.89 6.85
CA ALA A 233 21.74 -26.13 6.09
C ALA A 233 21.62 -25.62 4.64
N THR A 234 22.58 -24.84 4.17
CA THR A 234 22.55 -24.22 2.84
C THR A 234 23.43 -24.94 1.83
N SER A 235 24.49 -25.60 2.27
CA SER A 235 25.43 -26.37 1.45
C SER A 235 26.33 -27.23 2.35
N GLY A 236 27.10 -28.16 1.78
CA GLY A 236 28.04 -29.02 2.52
C GLY A 236 27.61 -30.49 2.57
N GLU A 237 28.35 -31.28 3.32
CA GLU A 237 28.21 -32.74 3.36
C GLU A 237 28.11 -33.27 4.79
N ALA A 238 27.27 -34.28 5.01
CA ALA A 238 27.10 -34.88 6.32
C ALA A 238 26.88 -36.40 6.25
N TYR A 239 27.63 -37.17 7.03
CA TYR A 239 27.60 -38.64 7.02
C TYR A 239 27.46 -39.18 8.45
N PHE A 240 26.36 -39.85 8.74
CA PHE A 240 26.00 -40.28 10.10
C PHE A 240 25.77 -41.79 10.17
N ASN A 241 26.70 -42.51 10.79
CA ASN A 241 26.59 -43.96 11.03
C ASN A 241 25.79 -44.18 12.32
N GLY A 242 24.47 -44.24 12.15
CA GLY A 242 23.49 -44.44 13.20
C GLY A 242 22.22 -43.63 12.97
N MET A 243 21.30 -43.66 13.93
CA MET A 243 20.04 -42.92 13.83
C MET A 243 20.20 -41.46 14.25
N ALA A 244 19.51 -40.56 13.54
CA ALA A 244 19.16 -39.26 14.09
C ALA A 244 17.97 -39.40 15.05
N ALA A 245 17.85 -38.48 16.01
CA ALA A 245 16.68 -38.40 16.87
C ALA A 245 15.42 -37.92 16.07
N GLU A 246 14.51 -37.19 16.69
CA GLU A 246 13.20 -36.88 16.14
C GLU A 246 13.22 -36.00 14.89
N ARG A 247 14.15 -35.05 14.77
CA ARG A 247 14.16 -34.05 13.67
C ARG A 247 15.47 -34.05 12.88
N PHE A 248 15.39 -34.28 11.57
CA PHE A 248 16.55 -34.35 10.67
C PHE A 248 16.32 -33.57 9.36
N CYS A 249 17.31 -32.79 8.92
CA CYS A 249 17.28 -32.01 7.66
C CYS A 249 16.09 -31.04 7.53
N VAL A 250 15.67 -30.44 8.65
CA VAL A 250 14.60 -29.44 8.65
C VAL A 250 15.10 -28.15 7.97
N ARG A 251 14.37 -27.64 6.98
CA ARG A 251 14.78 -26.48 6.15
C ARG A 251 16.13 -26.66 5.47
N ASN A 252 16.54 -27.89 5.15
CA ASN A 252 17.70 -28.08 4.29
C ASN A 252 17.44 -27.40 2.92
N SER A 253 18.39 -26.59 2.48
CA SER A 253 18.33 -25.80 1.24
C SER A 253 19.43 -26.20 0.23
N GLY A 254 20.37 -27.07 0.60
CA GLY A 254 21.44 -27.45 -0.33
C GLY A 254 22.50 -28.43 0.18
N ALA A 255 22.45 -28.87 1.45
CA ALA A 255 23.40 -29.85 1.95
C ALA A 255 23.06 -31.28 1.47
N LYS A 256 24.11 -32.09 1.30
CA LYS A 256 24.04 -33.52 1.00
C LYS A 256 24.24 -34.32 2.28
N ALA A 257 23.32 -35.20 2.63
CA ALA A 257 23.38 -35.94 3.89
C ALA A 257 23.04 -37.42 3.74
N VAL A 258 23.74 -38.28 4.47
CA VAL A 258 23.43 -39.72 4.59
C VAL A 258 23.28 -40.09 6.06
N VAL A 259 22.20 -40.80 6.39
CA VAL A 259 21.90 -41.27 7.76
C VAL A 259 21.32 -42.68 7.74
N GLU A 260 21.56 -43.46 8.80
CA GLU A 260 21.11 -44.86 8.88
C GLU A 260 19.72 -45.05 9.48
N GLY A 261 19.10 -43.96 9.93
CA GLY A 261 17.72 -43.92 10.38
C GLY A 261 17.39 -42.58 11.03
N LEU A 262 16.12 -42.31 11.27
CA LEU A 262 15.66 -41.09 11.96
C LEU A 262 14.30 -41.31 12.62
N GLY A 263 13.98 -40.46 13.60
CA GLY A 263 12.72 -40.45 14.33
C GLY A 263 11.52 -39.95 13.51
N ASP A 264 10.56 -39.26 14.13
CA ASP A 264 9.29 -38.98 13.47
C ASP A 264 9.35 -37.93 12.34
N HIS A 265 10.36 -37.06 12.29
CA HIS A 265 10.39 -35.90 11.40
C HIS A 265 11.68 -35.82 10.55
N GLY A 266 11.56 -36.11 9.25
CA GLY A 266 12.66 -35.96 8.29
C GLY A 266 12.29 -34.98 7.17
N CYS A 267 13.24 -34.15 6.75
CA CYS A 267 13.12 -33.26 5.58
C CYS A 267 11.93 -32.28 5.63
N GLU A 268 11.51 -31.86 6.83
CA GLU A 268 10.45 -30.86 6.99
C GLU A 268 10.87 -29.52 6.39
N TYR A 269 9.99 -28.90 5.60
CA TYR A 269 10.25 -27.60 4.96
C TYR A 269 11.54 -27.55 4.13
N MET A 270 12.02 -28.71 3.66
CA MET A 270 13.21 -28.78 2.82
C MET A 270 12.91 -28.11 1.46
N THR A 271 13.83 -27.23 1.05
CA THR A 271 13.72 -26.42 -0.17
C THR A 271 14.82 -26.77 -1.20
N GLY A 272 15.83 -27.54 -0.79
CA GLY A 272 16.95 -27.96 -1.64
C GLY A 272 17.86 -28.97 -0.95
N GLY A 273 18.87 -29.47 -1.66
CA GLY A 273 19.81 -30.49 -1.15
C GLY A 273 19.40 -31.92 -1.46
N THR A 274 20.20 -32.88 -0.96
CA THR A 274 20.00 -34.32 -1.22
C THR A 274 20.17 -35.12 0.06
N VAL A 275 19.17 -35.92 0.43
CA VAL A 275 19.20 -36.72 1.66
C VAL A 275 19.06 -38.20 1.31
N VAL A 276 19.89 -39.06 1.89
CA VAL A 276 19.78 -40.53 1.77
C VAL A 276 19.55 -41.12 3.16
N VAL A 277 18.49 -41.91 3.30
CA VAL A 277 18.14 -42.61 4.54
C VAL A 277 18.22 -44.11 4.31
N LEU A 278 19.16 -44.78 4.98
CA LEU A 278 19.45 -46.20 4.79
C LEU A 278 18.65 -47.14 5.72
N GLY A 279 17.90 -46.59 6.67
CA GLY A 279 17.09 -47.38 7.59
C GLY A 279 15.76 -46.72 7.95
N LYS A 280 15.29 -46.94 9.17
CA LYS A 280 13.92 -46.59 9.56
C LYS A 280 13.67 -45.08 9.53
N THR A 281 12.47 -44.72 9.12
CA THR A 281 11.88 -43.37 9.21
C THR A 281 10.63 -43.41 10.08
N GLY A 282 10.26 -42.28 10.69
CA GLY A 282 9.01 -42.12 11.43
C GLY A 282 7.95 -41.30 10.68
N ARG A 283 6.87 -40.90 11.38
CA ARG A 283 5.52 -40.68 10.83
C ARG A 283 5.25 -39.39 10.03
N ASN A 284 6.18 -38.44 9.97
CA ASN A 284 5.97 -37.11 9.40
C ASN A 284 7.11 -36.68 8.48
N PHE A 285 7.55 -37.58 7.61
CA PHE A 285 8.58 -37.29 6.62
C PHE A 285 8.07 -36.31 5.56
N ALA A 286 8.93 -35.39 5.09
CA ALA A 286 8.68 -34.43 4.01
C ALA A 286 7.53 -33.42 4.22
N ALA A 287 7.08 -33.19 5.47
CA ALA A 287 6.06 -32.20 5.76
C ALA A 287 6.48 -30.79 5.30
N GLY A 288 5.72 -30.19 4.38
CA GLY A 288 6.04 -28.88 3.82
C GLY A 288 7.27 -28.85 2.90
N MET A 289 7.79 -29.99 2.45
CA MET A 289 8.92 -30.07 1.53
C MET A 289 8.54 -29.53 0.15
N SER A 290 9.23 -28.48 -0.31
CA SER A 290 8.93 -27.79 -1.57
C SER A 290 10.06 -27.87 -2.59
N GLY A 291 11.24 -28.38 -2.21
CA GLY A 291 12.36 -28.60 -3.12
C GLY A 291 13.40 -29.59 -2.56
N GLY A 292 14.42 -29.92 -3.35
CA GLY A 292 15.41 -30.95 -3.03
C GLY A 292 14.91 -32.37 -3.28
N ILE A 293 15.76 -33.37 -3.01
CA ILE A 293 15.48 -34.79 -3.24
C ILE A 293 15.85 -35.61 -2.00
N ALA A 294 14.99 -36.56 -1.60
CA ALA A 294 15.33 -37.55 -0.59
C ALA A 294 15.17 -38.97 -1.14
N TYR A 295 16.12 -39.85 -0.83
CA TYR A 295 16.09 -41.28 -1.14
C TYR A 295 15.96 -42.06 0.15
N VAL A 296 14.91 -42.87 0.27
CA VAL A 296 14.62 -43.65 1.48
C VAL A 296 14.60 -45.14 1.14
N LEU A 297 15.40 -45.93 1.83
CA LEU A 297 15.38 -47.39 1.69
C LEU A 297 14.19 -47.98 2.45
N ASP A 298 13.12 -48.34 1.73
CA ASP A 298 11.88 -48.88 2.32
C ASP A 298 11.91 -50.41 2.37
N LEU A 299 12.53 -50.97 3.41
CA LEU A 299 12.63 -52.43 3.58
C LEU A 299 11.31 -53.09 3.96
N ASP A 300 10.41 -52.38 4.66
CA ASP A 300 9.15 -52.91 5.19
C ASP A 300 7.93 -52.60 4.31
N GLY A 301 8.08 -51.75 3.29
CA GLY A 301 7.03 -51.39 2.35
C GLY A 301 6.00 -50.40 2.89
N ASN A 302 6.23 -49.80 4.06
CA ASN A 302 5.31 -48.90 4.74
C ASN A 302 5.81 -47.46 4.77
N PHE A 303 6.76 -47.05 3.94
CA PHE A 303 7.23 -45.65 3.94
C PHE A 303 6.13 -44.67 3.53
N GLN A 304 5.23 -45.05 2.62
CA GLN A 304 4.15 -44.17 2.15
C GLN A 304 3.23 -43.69 3.28
N SER A 305 2.95 -44.51 4.30
CA SER A 305 2.10 -44.13 5.44
C SER A 305 2.80 -43.20 6.44
N ARG A 306 4.12 -43.08 6.32
CA ARG A 306 5.01 -42.27 7.16
C ARG A 306 5.42 -40.95 6.50
N CYS A 307 5.02 -40.74 5.24
CA CYS A 307 5.36 -39.57 4.46
C CYS A 307 4.15 -38.65 4.29
N ASN A 308 4.37 -37.35 4.45
CA ASN A 308 3.38 -36.33 4.15
C ASN A 308 3.40 -36.02 2.64
N VAL A 309 2.41 -36.56 1.92
CA VAL A 309 2.30 -36.50 0.45
C VAL A 309 1.58 -35.25 -0.08
N GLU A 310 1.33 -34.25 0.76
CA GLU A 310 0.62 -33.02 0.38
C GLU A 310 1.31 -32.30 -0.80
N LEU A 311 2.64 -32.18 -0.73
CA LEU A 311 3.46 -31.44 -1.71
C LEU A 311 4.43 -32.31 -2.52
N VAL A 312 4.58 -33.58 -2.16
CA VAL A 312 5.57 -34.49 -2.74
C VAL A 312 4.94 -35.71 -3.40
N ASP A 313 5.61 -36.23 -4.42
CA ASP A 313 5.36 -37.53 -5.01
C ASP A 313 6.42 -38.54 -4.54
N LEU A 314 6.03 -39.81 -4.53
CA LEU A 314 6.87 -40.95 -4.19
C LEU A 314 7.16 -41.72 -5.47
N ASP A 315 8.30 -41.44 -6.08
CA ASP A 315 8.74 -42.02 -7.34
C ASP A 315 9.70 -43.21 -7.08
N LYS A 316 9.86 -44.07 -8.08
CA LYS A 316 10.94 -45.08 -8.09
C LYS A 316 12.25 -44.43 -8.53
N VAL A 317 13.38 -45.02 -8.12
CA VAL A 317 14.71 -44.61 -8.58
C VAL A 317 15.04 -45.35 -9.88
N GLU A 318 14.65 -44.77 -11.02
CA GLU A 318 14.83 -45.38 -12.36
C GLU A 318 15.77 -44.57 -13.26
N GLU A 319 15.92 -43.26 -13.03
CA GLU A 319 16.78 -42.38 -13.82
C GLU A 319 18.27 -42.62 -13.53
N GLU A 320 19.12 -42.66 -14.55
CA GLU A 320 20.56 -42.94 -14.41
C GLU A 320 21.27 -41.95 -13.45
N ASP A 321 20.96 -40.65 -13.55
CA ASP A 321 21.53 -39.60 -12.69
C ASP A 321 21.18 -39.80 -11.21
N ASP A 322 19.95 -40.23 -10.93
CA ASP A 322 19.49 -40.50 -9.57
C ASP A 322 20.23 -41.73 -9.01
N ILE A 323 20.37 -42.79 -9.81
CA ILE A 323 21.08 -44.02 -9.44
C ILE A 323 22.56 -43.72 -9.15
N MET A 324 23.22 -42.93 -10.00
CA MET A 324 24.60 -42.52 -9.83
C MET A 324 24.77 -41.67 -8.56
N THR A 325 23.89 -40.68 -8.34
CA THR A 325 23.93 -39.81 -7.17
C THR A 325 23.73 -40.61 -5.88
N LEU A 326 22.73 -41.49 -5.86
CA LEU A 326 22.44 -42.36 -4.72
C LEU A 326 23.64 -43.27 -4.39
N ARG A 327 24.17 -43.97 -5.39
CA ARG A 327 25.32 -44.86 -5.22
C ARG A 327 26.56 -44.12 -4.72
N MET A 328 26.84 -42.94 -5.30
CA MET A 328 27.96 -42.08 -4.88
C MET A 328 27.82 -41.67 -3.41
N LEU A 329 26.65 -41.20 -2.97
CA LEU A 329 26.44 -40.77 -1.59
C LEU A 329 26.62 -41.93 -0.59
N ILE A 330 26.15 -43.13 -0.93
CA ILE A 330 26.35 -44.31 -0.07
C ILE A 330 27.82 -44.74 -0.03
N GLN A 331 28.55 -44.63 -1.16
CA GLN A 331 30.00 -44.87 -1.20
C GLN A 331 30.78 -43.86 -0.34
N GLN A 332 30.40 -42.58 -0.37
CA GLN A 332 31.00 -41.58 0.52
C GLN A 332 30.68 -41.85 1.98
N HIS A 333 29.44 -42.25 2.30
CA HIS A 333 29.06 -42.67 3.64
C HIS A 333 29.91 -43.85 4.14
N GLN A 334 30.08 -44.89 3.32
CA GLN A 334 30.97 -46.03 3.61
C GLN A 334 32.41 -45.56 3.85
N ARG A 335 32.94 -44.72 2.95
CA ARG A 335 34.33 -44.24 3.00
C ARG A 335 34.61 -43.44 4.28
N HIS A 336 33.69 -42.58 4.68
CA HIS A 336 33.89 -41.66 5.80
C HIS A 336 33.57 -42.29 7.16
N THR A 337 32.58 -43.18 7.24
CA THR A 337 32.12 -43.72 8.53
C THR A 337 32.49 -45.18 8.78
N GLY A 338 32.92 -45.92 7.75
CA GLY A 338 33.12 -47.36 7.83
C GLY A 338 31.84 -48.16 8.09
N SER A 339 30.67 -47.59 7.79
CA SER A 339 29.35 -48.21 8.01
C SER A 339 29.24 -49.61 7.42
N LYS A 340 28.88 -50.59 8.26
CA LYS A 340 28.56 -51.96 7.83
C LYS A 340 27.29 -51.99 6.97
N LEU A 341 26.28 -51.20 7.34
CA LEU A 341 25.03 -51.09 6.59
C LEU A 341 25.29 -50.57 5.17
N ALA A 342 26.14 -49.54 5.02
CA ALA A 342 26.52 -49.03 3.70
C ALA A 342 27.23 -50.08 2.85
N ILE A 343 28.12 -50.89 3.45
CA ILE A 343 28.80 -52.01 2.77
C ILE A 343 27.77 -53.04 2.27
N GLU A 344 26.84 -53.44 3.13
CA GLU A 344 25.79 -54.41 2.79
C GLU A 344 24.87 -53.88 1.68
N VAL A 345 24.46 -52.61 1.77
CA VAL A 345 23.62 -51.95 0.78
C VAL A 345 24.35 -51.82 -0.56
N LEU A 346 25.64 -51.49 -0.57
CA LEU A 346 26.43 -51.40 -1.81
C LEU A 346 26.71 -52.77 -2.44
N ALA A 347 26.94 -53.80 -1.63
CA ALA A 347 27.12 -55.17 -2.13
C ALA A 347 25.84 -55.74 -2.76
N SER A 348 24.68 -55.33 -2.27
CA SER A 348 23.36 -55.72 -2.76
C SER A 348 22.62 -54.60 -3.49
N PHE A 349 23.36 -53.63 -4.05
CA PHE A 349 22.77 -52.39 -4.54
C PHE A 349 21.71 -52.62 -5.62
N ASP A 350 22.02 -53.45 -6.62
CA ASP A 350 21.11 -53.71 -7.74
C ASP A 350 19.83 -54.44 -7.30
N SER A 351 19.89 -55.25 -6.24
CA SER A 351 18.71 -55.95 -5.70
C SER A 351 17.90 -55.09 -4.72
N LEU A 352 18.53 -54.11 -4.08
CA LEU A 352 17.89 -53.15 -3.18
C LEU A 352 17.39 -51.89 -3.89
N LEU A 353 17.88 -51.59 -5.09
CA LEU A 353 17.49 -50.41 -5.87
C LEU A 353 15.96 -50.27 -6.00
N PRO A 354 15.18 -51.33 -6.30
CA PRO A 354 13.72 -51.24 -6.39
C PRO A 354 13.02 -50.91 -5.05
N LYS A 355 13.73 -51.02 -3.92
CA LYS A 355 13.22 -50.68 -2.58
C LYS A 355 13.55 -49.26 -2.17
N PHE A 356 14.34 -48.51 -2.95
CA PHE A 356 14.53 -47.09 -2.71
C PHE A 356 13.33 -46.31 -3.24
N VAL A 357 12.77 -45.47 -2.37
CA VAL A 357 11.72 -44.50 -2.71
C VAL A 357 12.36 -43.13 -2.86
N LYS A 358 12.13 -42.50 -4.01
CA LYS A 358 12.50 -41.11 -4.29
C LYS A 358 11.36 -40.19 -3.86
N VAL A 359 11.60 -39.33 -2.88
CA VAL A 359 10.67 -38.28 -2.47
C VAL A 359 10.96 -37.03 -3.28
N PHE A 360 9.99 -36.60 -4.10
CA PHE A 360 10.19 -35.56 -5.10
C PHE A 360 9.04 -34.52 -5.05
N PRO A 361 9.29 -33.26 -4.66
CA PRO A 361 8.25 -32.24 -4.65
C PRO A 361 7.66 -31.95 -6.04
N ARG A 362 6.32 -31.94 -6.14
CA ARG A 362 5.59 -31.75 -7.42
C ARG A 362 5.95 -30.47 -8.16
N ASP A 363 6.10 -29.38 -7.42
CA ASP A 363 6.43 -28.08 -7.99
C ASP A 363 7.88 -28.04 -8.47
N TYR A 364 8.78 -28.67 -7.73
CA TYR A 364 10.18 -28.79 -8.15
C TYR A 364 10.33 -29.68 -9.40
N LYS A 365 9.58 -30.78 -9.45
CA LYS A 365 9.47 -31.66 -10.63
C LYS A 365 9.00 -30.91 -11.87
N ARG A 366 7.92 -30.12 -11.75
CA ARG A 366 7.42 -29.26 -12.84
C ARG A 366 8.45 -28.24 -13.33
N VAL A 367 9.23 -27.64 -12.42
CA VAL A 367 10.29 -26.69 -12.80
C VAL A 367 11.39 -27.41 -13.58
N LEU A 368 11.86 -28.57 -13.11
CA LEU A 368 12.89 -29.34 -13.81
C LEU A 368 12.44 -29.85 -15.18
N GLU A 369 11.19 -30.29 -15.30
CA GLU A 369 10.59 -30.69 -16.58
C GLU A 369 10.50 -29.49 -17.55
N SER A 370 10.15 -28.30 -17.05
CA SER A 370 10.14 -27.08 -17.88
C SER A 370 11.53 -26.66 -18.32
N MET A 371 12.57 -26.83 -17.48
CA MET A 371 13.96 -26.56 -17.82
C MET A 371 14.50 -27.56 -18.86
N LYS A 372 14.23 -28.86 -18.69
CA LYS A 372 14.56 -29.89 -19.69
C LYS A 372 13.84 -29.65 -21.02
N GLY A 373 12.59 -29.17 -20.98
CA GLY A 373 11.83 -28.78 -22.17
C GLY A 373 12.44 -27.58 -22.90
N GLN A 374 12.89 -26.56 -22.15
CA GLN A 374 13.58 -25.38 -22.70
C GLN A 374 14.98 -25.72 -23.24
N GLU A 375 15.72 -26.60 -22.57
CA GLU A 375 17.00 -27.10 -23.08
C GLU A 375 16.79 -27.90 -24.37
N ALA A 376 15.79 -28.78 -24.43
CA ALA A 376 15.47 -29.55 -25.65
C ALA A 376 14.91 -28.68 -26.81
N GLU A 377 14.23 -27.57 -26.52
CA GLU A 377 13.83 -26.57 -27.52
C GLU A 377 15.04 -25.77 -28.03
N ASN A 378 15.96 -25.36 -27.14
CA ASN A 378 17.21 -24.70 -27.52
C ASN A 378 18.14 -25.61 -28.34
N THR A 379 18.19 -26.93 -28.07
CA THR A 379 18.95 -27.87 -28.90
C THR A 379 18.33 -28.04 -30.30
N LYS A 380 17.00 -27.95 -30.41
CA LYS A 380 16.28 -27.99 -31.71
C LYS A 380 16.42 -26.70 -32.53
N GLU A 381 16.57 -25.54 -31.88
CA GLU A 381 16.90 -24.28 -32.57
C GLU A 381 18.38 -24.22 -33.00
N ASN A 382 19.30 -24.84 -32.26
CA ASN A 382 20.72 -24.88 -32.61
C ASN A 382 21.08 -25.92 -33.70
N ASP A 383 20.29 -26.99 -33.89
CA ASP A 383 20.46 -27.96 -34.98
C ASP A 383 20.08 -27.41 -36.39
N ILE A 384 19.59 -26.16 -36.49
CA ILE A 384 19.29 -25.49 -37.77
C ILE A 384 20.44 -24.54 -38.21
N SER A 385 21.50 -24.39 -37.42
CA SER A 385 22.57 -23.42 -37.72
C SER A 385 24.00 -23.91 -37.46
N GLU A 386 24.32 -25.16 -37.74
CA GLU A 386 25.72 -25.63 -37.78
C GLU A 386 26.10 -26.19 -39.17
N ALA A 387 26.61 -25.29 -40.01
CA ALA A 387 27.65 -25.63 -40.97
C ALA A 387 28.79 -24.61 -40.77
N GLU A 388 30.00 -25.15 -40.57
CA GLU A 388 31.30 -24.47 -40.45
C GLU A 388 31.80 -24.17 -39.01
N GLN A 389 32.47 -25.17 -38.43
CA GLN A 389 33.61 -25.03 -37.50
C GLN A 389 34.88 -24.63 -38.31
N PRO A 390 35.98 -24.07 -37.74
CA PRO A 390 36.58 -24.57 -36.48
C PRO A 390 37.43 -23.61 -35.59
N ASP A 391 37.82 -24.21 -34.44
CA ASP A 391 39.03 -24.04 -33.60
C ASP A 391 39.16 -22.91 -32.54
N GLU A 392 39.30 -23.36 -31.28
CA GLU A 392 39.85 -22.62 -30.12
C GLU A 392 41.34 -22.25 -30.32
N PRO A 393 41.87 -21.21 -29.64
CA PRO A 393 42.49 -21.47 -28.34
C PRO A 393 42.43 -20.34 -27.28
N GLU A 394 42.45 -20.81 -26.03
CA GLU A 394 43.16 -20.29 -24.84
C GLU A 394 42.73 -19.00 -24.10
N SER A 395 42.52 -19.25 -22.80
CA SER A 395 42.35 -18.35 -21.67
C SER A 395 43.58 -17.47 -21.36
N MET A 396 43.35 -16.18 -21.11
CA MET A 396 44.23 -15.37 -20.25
C MET A 396 43.43 -14.33 -19.47
N ASP A 397 43.62 -14.36 -18.15
CA ASP A 397 43.12 -13.46 -17.12
C ASP A 397 43.21 -11.97 -17.49
N LYS A 398 42.10 -11.23 -17.27
CA LYS A 398 42.16 -9.78 -17.01
C LYS A 398 41.24 -9.39 -15.86
N ASP A 399 41.89 -8.81 -14.87
CA ASP A 399 41.39 -8.44 -13.55
C ASP A 399 40.38 -7.28 -13.66
N ALA A 400 39.09 -7.58 -13.51
CA ALA A 400 37.97 -6.64 -13.65
C ALA A 400 38.00 -5.47 -12.64
N PHE A 401 38.89 -5.54 -11.64
CA PHE A 401 39.00 -4.54 -10.58
C PHE A 401 39.85 -3.31 -10.97
N GLU A 402 40.74 -3.44 -11.96
CA GLU A 402 41.63 -2.35 -12.37
C GLU A 402 40.97 -1.40 -13.40
N GLU A 403 39.97 -1.88 -14.16
CA GLU A 403 39.16 -1.01 -15.04
C GLU A 403 38.19 -0.12 -14.27
N LEU A 404 37.61 -0.63 -13.18
CA LEU A 404 36.68 0.14 -12.32
C LEU A 404 37.37 1.33 -11.63
N LYS A 405 38.64 1.19 -11.24
CA LYS A 405 39.44 2.31 -10.70
C LYS A 405 39.81 3.34 -11.77
N LYS A 406 40.02 2.92 -13.02
CA LYS A 406 40.31 3.85 -14.13
C LYS A 406 39.07 4.64 -14.57
N MET A 407 37.87 4.10 -14.38
CA MET A 407 36.61 4.82 -14.62
C MET A 407 36.32 5.88 -13.54
N ALA A 408 36.57 5.57 -12.25
CA ALA A 408 36.35 6.51 -11.16
C ALA A 408 37.34 7.70 -11.13
N ALA A 409 38.52 7.56 -11.74
CA ALA A 409 39.56 8.60 -11.75
C ALA A 409 39.43 9.63 -12.90
N LYS A 410 38.42 9.50 -13.78
CA LYS A 410 38.22 10.41 -14.93
C LYS A 410 37.19 11.51 -14.71
N GLU A 411 36.53 11.59 -13.55
CA GLU A 411 35.60 12.67 -13.21
C GLU A 411 36.19 13.66 -12.19
N THR A 412 37.32 14.25 -12.54
CA THR A 412 37.75 15.52 -11.93
C THR A 412 38.51 16.31 -12.97
N ASN A 413 37.81 17.21 -13.68
CA ASN A 413 38.29 18.53 -14.08
C ASN A 413 37.25 19.31 -14.91
N TYR A 414 36.70 20.36 -14.28
CA TYR A 414 36.42 21.70 -14.81
C TYR A 414 35.30 21.99 -15.85
N THR A 415 34.41 22.91 -15.41
CA THR A 415 33.76 24.05 -16.09
C THR A 415 32.62 23.88 -17.11
N THR A 416 31.45 24.31 -16.66
CA THR A 416 30.50 25.30 -17.24
C THR A 416 30.06 25.21 -18.70
N SER A 417 28.72 25.24 -18.83
CA SER A 417 27.90 25.83 -19.91
C SER A 417 27.82 25.14 -21.27
N GLN A 418 26.56 24.96 -21.70
CA GLN A 418 26.10 24.66 -23.06
C GLN A 418 26.40 23.25 -23.58
N LYS A 419 25.52 22.30 -23.24
CA LYS A 419 25.08 21.13 -24.07
C LYS A 419 24.20 20.19 -23.23
N VAL A 420 23.03 20.68 -22.80
CA VAL A 420 21.97 19.83 -22.24
C VAL A 420 20.74 20.02 -23.13
N GLU A 421 20.83 19.56 -24.38
CA GLU A 421 19.65 19.58 -25.27
C GLU A 421 19.69 18.52 -26.39
N ALA A 422 20.69 17.61 -26.42
CA ALA A 422 20.84 16.67 -27.54
C ALA A 422 21.24 15.23 -27.15
N ALA A 423 21.07 14.82 -25.89
CA ALA A 423 21.43 13.48 -25.42
C ALA A 423 20.25 12.69 -24.80
N ALA A 424 19.01 13.11 -25.06
CA ALA A 424 17.79 12.45 -24.57
C ALA A 424 17.01 11.71 -25.67
N SER A 425 17.68 11.21 -26.71
CA SER A 425 17.00 10.51 -27.81
C SER A 425 17.84 9.42 -28.46
N SER A 426 18.10 8.29 -27.77
CA SER A 426 18.47 7.01 -28.42
C SER A 426 18.68 5.81 -27.47
N GLN A 427 17.82 5.61 -26.47
CA GLN A 427 17.54 4.26 -25.98
C GLN A 427 16.03 4.04 -26.04
N LYS A 428 15.58 3.31 -27.08
CA LYS A 428 14.20 2.84 -27.18
C LYS A 428 13.94 1.87 -26.02
N LEU A 429 13.43 2.38 -24.91
CA LEU A 429 12.65 1.58 -23.96
C LEU A 429 11.50 0.96 -24.77
N GLN A 430 11.42 -0.37 -24.82
CA GLN A 430 10.26 -1.05 -25.40
C GLN A 430 9.01 -0.55 -24.68
N GLU A 431 8.06 0.02 -25.42
CA GLU A 431 6.79 0.48 -24.85
C GLU A 431 6.01 -0.71 -24.30
N ARG A 432 5.73 -0.68 -22.99
CA ARG A 432 4.96 -1.72 -22.31
C ARG A 432 3.49 -1.66 -22.76
N PRO A 433 2.82 -2.80 -22.97
CA PRO A 433 1.42 -2.79 -23.40
C PRO A 433 0.53 -2.13 -22.34
N THR A 434 -0.44 -1.33 -22.80
CA THR A 434 -1.43 -0.68 -21.92
C THR A 434 -2.68 -1.54 -21.67
N GLU A 435 -2.86 -2.56 -22.51
CA GLU A 435 -4.02 -3.43 -22.56
C GLU A 435 -3.60 -4.82 -23.06
N VAL A 436 -3.93 -5.87 -22.30
CA VAL A 436 -3.70 -7.27 -22.68
C VAL A 436 -4.87 -8.13 -22.26
N THR A 437 -5.11 -9.22 -22.99
CA THR A 437 -6.02 -10.29 -22.55
C THR A 437 -5.32 -11.14 -21.49
N GLY A 438 -5.97 -11.36 -20.34
CA GLY A 438 -5.41 -12.16 -19.25
C GLY A 438 -4.21 -11.51 -18.55
N ALA A 439 -4.35 -10.27 -18.09
CA ALA A 439 -3.27 -9.57 -17.41
C ALA A 439 -2.78 -10.34 -16.17
N LYS A 440 -1.47 -10.32 -15.93
CA LYS A 440 -0.85 -10.92 -14.74
C LYS A 440 -0.77 -9.88 -13.64
N LYS A 441 -1.51 -10.06 -12.54
CA LYS A 441 -1.48 -9.17 -11.36
C LYS A 441 -0.07 -9.01 -10.78
N HIS A 442 0.64 -10.12 -10.64
CA HIS A 442 1.96 -10.11 -10.02
C HIS A 442 2.98 -9.38 -10.89
N GLY A 443 3.53 -8.29 -10.36
CA GLY A 443 4.41 -7.38 -11.10
C GLY A 443 3.70 -6.63 -12.24
N GLY A 444 2.37 -6.52 -12.22
CA GLY A 444 1.61 -5.87 -13.30
C GLY A 444 2.04 -4.42 -13.54
N PHE A 445 2.40 -3.69 -12.48
CA PHE A 445 2.95 -2.33 -12.59
C PHE A 445 4.29 -2.25 -13.33
N MET A 446 5.05 -3.35 -13.38
CA MET A 446 6.30 -3.43 -14.16
C MET A 446 6.04 -3.80 -15.60
N LYS A 447 4.98 -4.59 -15.86
CA LYS A 447 4.70 -5.20 -17.18
C LYS A 447 3.83 -4.36 -18.09
N TYR A 448 2.97 -3.53 -17.52
CA TYR A 448 1.96 -2.78 -18.26
C TYR A 448 2.20 -1.29 -18.09
N GLU A 449 1.91 -0.47 -19.08
CA GLU A 449 1.95 0.99 -18.96
C GLU A 449 0.60 1.53 -18.47
N ARG A 450 0.60 2.70 -17.81
CA ARG A 450 -0.66 3.33 -17.42
C ARG A 450 -1.39 3.84 -18.66
N LYS A 451 -2.68 3.55 -18.76
CA LYS A 451 -3.62 4.24 -19.65
C LYS A 451 -4.64 4.98 -18.80
N SER A 452 -4.57 6.32 -18.84
CA SER A 452 -5.47 7.20 -18.10
C SER A 452 -6.88 7.16 -18.68
N ILE A 453 -7.81 7.84 -18.00
CA ILE A 453 -9.15 8.12 -18.54
C ILE A 453 -8.96 8.75 -19.92
N GLN A 454 -9.63 8.17 -20.92
CA GLN A 454 -9.62 8.73 -22.27
C GLN A 454 -10.75 9.73 -22.41
N TYR A 455 -10.42 10.80 -23.10
CA TYR A 455 -11.30 11.90 -23.40
C TYR A 455 -11.69 11.77 -24.87
N ARG A 456 -12.96 12.01 -25.21
CA ARG A 456 -13.43 12.06 -26.61
C ARG A 456 -12.60 13.10 -27.38
N ASP A 457 -12.42 12.88 -28.68
CA ASP A 457 -11.67 13.80 -29.55
C ASP A 457 -12.18 15.25 -29.36
N PRO A 458 -11.30 16.20 -28.99
CA PRO A 458 -11.64 17.61 -28.85
C PRO A 458 -12.38 18.18 -30.08
N ASN A 459 -12.06 17.76 -31.31
CA ASN A 459 -12.73 18.26 -32.53
C ASN A 459 -14.20 17.87 -32.61
N VAL A 460 -14.56 16.73 -32.02
CA VAL A 460 -15.92 16.20 -32.04
C VAL A 460 -16.71 16.73 -30.85
N ARG A 461 -16.16 16.60 -29.64
CA ARG A 461 -16.90 16.86 -28.38
C ARG A 461 -17.20 18.35 -28.12
N VAL A 462 -16.54 19.28 -28.81
CA VAL A 462 -16.83 20.73 -28.67
C VAL A 462 -18.14 21.13 -29.34
N ASN A 463 -18.74 20.25 -30.15
CA ASN A 463 -19.99 20.51 -30.86
C ASN A 463 -21.22 19.93 -30.15
N ASP A 464 -21.04 19.29 -29.00
CA ASP A 464 -22.13 18.72 -28.20
C ASP A 464 -21.91 18.94 -26.70
N TRP A 465 -22.94 18.62 -25.92
CA TRP A 465 -22.93 18.70 -24.45
C TRP A 465 -22.81 17.34 -23.75
N LYS A 466 -22.52 16.27 -24.50
CA LYS A 466 -22.37 14.91 -23.93
C LYS A 466 -21.07 14.82 -23.13
N GLU A 467 -20.95 13.81 -22.28
CA GLU A 467 -19.78 13.64 -21.41
C GLU A 467 -18.46 13.65 -22.20
N VAL A 468 -17.45 14.36 -21.71
CA VAL A 468 -16.13 14.48 -22.36
C VAL A 468 -15.30 13.22 -22.24
N MET A 469 -15.61 12.37 -21.26
CA MET A 469 -14.94 11.11 -21.04
C MET A 469 -15.48 10.06 -22.01
N VAL A 470 -14.59 9.19 -22.49
CA VAL A 470 -14.97 7.98 -23.21
C VAL A 470 -15.51 6.99 -22.20
N GLU A 471 -16.69 6.45 -22.48
CA GLU A 471 -17.25 5.35 -21.70
C GLU A 471 -16.28 4.16 -21.72
N THR A 472 -15.87 3.73 -20.53
CA THR A 472 -14.90 2.64 -20.40
C THR A 472 -15.61 1.37 -19.96
N ASN A 473 -15.78 0.45 -20.92
CA ASN A 473 -16.46 -0.81 -20.67
C ASN A 473 -15.55 -1.83 -19.94
N PRO A 474 -16.13 -2.70 -19.08
CA PRO A 474 -15.49 -3.89 -18.56
C PRO A 474 -14.77 -4.68 -19.66
N GLY A 475 -13.49 -4.99 -19.47
CA GLY A 475 -12.71 -5.67 -20.49
C GLY A 475 -11.21 -5.71 -20.21
N PRO A 476 -10.40 -6.05 -21.23
CA PRO A 476 -8.95 -6.19 -21.12
C PRO A 476 -8.27 -4.95 -20.57
N LEU A 477 -8.73 -3.75 -20.94
CA LEU A 477 -8.17 -2.48 -20.46
C LEU A 477 -8.28 -2.36 -18.93
N LEU A 478 -9.50 -2.41 -18.38
CA LEU A 478 -9.73 -2.25 -16.95
C LEU A 478 -9.12 -3.40 -16.14
N ASN A 479 -9.11 -4.62 -16.69
CA ASN A 479 -8.39 -5.75 -16.10
C ASN A 479 -6.89 -5.46 -15.99
N THR A 480 -6.27 -4.98 -17.08
CA THR A 480 -4.84 -4.64 -17.15
C THR A 480 -4.49 -3.50 -16.20
N GLN A 481 -5.28 -2.43 -16.19
CA GLN A 481 -5.04 -1.27 -15.33
C GLN A 481 -5.24 -1.61 -13.83
N SER A 482 -6.20 -2.49 -13.51
CA SER A 482 -6.38 -3.02 -12.15
C SER A 482 -5.24 -3.95 -11.72
N ALA A 483 -4.58 -4.61 -12.67
CA ALA A 483 -3.39 -5.44 -12.44
C ALA A 483 -2.16 -4.61 -12.06
N ARG A 484 -2.10 -3.31 -12.40
CA ARG A 484 -1.04 -2.39 -11.93
C ARG A 484 -1.14 -2.09 -10.43
N CYS A 485 -2.29 -2.33 -9.79
CA CYS A 485 -2.41 -2.11 -8.36
C CYS A 485 -1.50 -3.07 -7.58
N MET A 486 -0.66 -2.50 -6.71
CA MET A 486 0.39 -3.24 -6.01
C MET A 486 -0.11 -4.00 -4.78
N ASP A 487 -1.38 -3.85 -4.40
CA ASP A 487 -1.95 -4.45 -3.19
C ASP A 487 -1.11 -4.09 -1.94
N CYS A 488 -0.98 -2.77 -1.71
CA CYS A 488 -0.09 -2.21 -0.70
C CYS A 488 -0.52 -2.62 0.72
N GLY A 489 0.46 -2.97 1.57
CA GLY A 489 0.19 -3.34 2.96
C GLY A 489 -0.35 -2.21 3.83
N THR A 490 0.12 -0.99 3.53
CA THR A 490 -0.42 0.28 4.02
C THR A 490 -0.82 1.08 2.77
N PRO A 491 -2.08 1.01 2.33
CA PRO A 491 -2.47 1.63 1.06
C PRO A 491 -2.83 3.10 1.23
N PHE A 492 -1.84 3.99 1.08
CA PHE A 492 -2.03 5.45 1.18
C PHE A 492 -3.14 6.04 0.29
N CYS A 493 -3.53 5.33 -0.78
CA CYS A 493 -4.66 5.71 -1.62
C CYS A 493 -6.01 5.73 -0.86
N HIS A 494 -6.17 4.92 0.20
CA HIS A 494 -7.39 4.89 1.03
C HIS A 494 -7.30 5.71 2.32
N GLN A 495 -6.18 6.35 2.61
CA GLN A 495 -6.04 7.14 3.85
C GLN A 495 -6.79 8.46 3.72
N GLU A 496 -7.64 8.78 4.69
CA GLU A 496 -8.54 9.95 4.63
C GLU A 496 -7.79 11.29 4.50
N ASN A 497 -6.61 11.40 5.12
CA ASN A 497 -5.84 12.64 5.17
C ASN A 497 -4.91 12.86 3.97
N SER A 498 -4.55 11.79 3.24
CA SER A 498 -3.54 11.85 2.17
C SER A 498 -4.06 11.35 0.82
N GLY A 499 -4.99 10.39 0.81
CA GLY A 499 -5.62 9.79 -0.36
C GLY A 499 -7.10 10.12 -0.49
N CYS A 500 -7.97 9.12 -0.41
CA CYS A 500 -9.41 9.28 -0.55
C CYS A 500 -10.06 9.76 0.77
N PRO A 501 -10.70 10.95 0.82
CA PRO A 501 -11.38 11.44 2.02
C PRO A 501 -12.57 10.59 2.51
N LEU A 502 -13.06 9.67 1.69
CA LEU A 502 -14.11 8.70 2.06
C LEU A 502 -13.55 7.41 2.66
N GLY A 503 -12.23 7.21 2.62
CA GLY A 503 -11.63 5.95 3.06
C GLY A 503 -11.90 4.79 2.09
N ASN A 504 -12.17 5.07 0.80
CA ASN A 504 -12.53 4.03 -0.18
C ASN A 504 -11.52 2.88 -0.18
N LYS A 505 -12.02 1.65 -0.10
CA LYS A 505 -11.24 0.40 -0.06
C LYS A 505 -10.65 0.04 -1.43
N ILE A 506 -9.78 0.91 -1.93
CA ILE A 506 -9.28 0.90 -3.32
C ILE A 506 -8.54 -0.38 -3.70
N PRO A 507 -7.60 -0.93 -2.90
CA PRO A 507 -6.96 -2.19 -3.25
C PRO A 507 -7.95 -3.33 -3.42
N GLU A 508 -9.01 -3.37 -2.59
CA GLU A 508 -10.01 -4.42 -2.60
C GLU A 508 -10.88 -4.36 -3.86
N PHE A 509 -11.47 -3.19 -4.19
CA PHE A 509 -12.28 -3.11 -5.41
C PHE A 509 -11.43 -3.26 -6.68
N ASN A 510 -10.17 -2.80 -6.69
CA ASN A 510 -9.26 -3.04 -7.81
C ASN A 510 -8.95 -4.53 -7.98
N GLU A 511 -8.78 -5.26 -6.88
CA GLU A 511 -8.58 -6.70 -6.93
C GLU A 511 -9.82 -7.43 -7.44
N LEU A 512 -11.01 -7.02 -7.00
CA LEU A 512 -12.27 -7.59 -7.47
C LEU A 512 -12.51 -7.29 -8.96
N VAL A 513 -12.19 -6.09 -9.46
CA VAL A 513 -12.23 -5.77 -10.90
C VAL A 513 -11.23 -6.61 -11.68
N TYR A 514 -10.01 -6.80 -11.16
CA TYR A 514 -9.03 -7.70 -11.76
C TYR A 514 -9.54 -9.15 -11.85
N GLN A 515 -10.27 -9.61 -10.85
CA GLN A 515 -10.88 -10.95 -10.83
C GLN A 515 -12.21 -11.03 -11.63
N ASN A 516 -12.60 -9.96 -12.33
CA ASN A 516 -13.87 -9.85 -13.05
C ASN A 516 -15.12 -9.97 -12.14
N ARG A 517 -14.99 -9.71 -10.84
CA ARG A 517 -16.03 -9.78 -9.80
C ARG A 517 -16.68 -8.42 -9.55
N TRP A 518 -17.27 -7.85 -10.60
CA TRP A 518 -17.77 -6.47 -10.62
C TRP A 518 -18.84 -6.15 -9.57
N LYS A 519 -19.79 -7.05 -9.34
CA LYS A 519 -20.87 -6.84 -8.37
C LYS A 519 -20.35 -6.74 -6.94
N GLU A 520 -19.29 -7.49 -6.63
CA GLU A 520 -18.61 -7.42 -5.34
C GLU A 520 -17.73 -6.18 -5.24
N ALA A 521 -17.08 -5.77 -6.33
CA ALA A 521 -16.35 -4.51 -6.40
C ALA A 521 -17.28 -3.32 -6.10
N LEU A 522 -18.49 -3.33 -6.68
CA LEU A 522 -19.54 -2.37 -6.37
C LEU A 522 -19.92 -2.39 -4.89
N ALA A 523 -20.19 -3.57 -4.32
CA ALA A 523 -20.53 -3.70 -2.91
C ALA A 523 -19.47 -3.07 -2.00
N ARG A 524 -18.18 -3.33 -2.28
CA ARG A 524 -17.05 -2.72 -1.54
C ARG A 524 -16.97 -1.21 -1.71
N LEU A 525 -17.21 -0.71 -2.92
CA LEU A 525 -17.18 0.72 -3.21
C LEU A 525 -18.32 1.49 -2.51
N LEU A 526 -19.53 0.90 -2.46
CA LEU A 526 -20.71 1.50 -1.83
C LEU A 526 -20.70 1.47 -0.30
N GLU A 527 -19.77 0.73 0.32
CA GLU A 527 -19.59 0.78 1.78
C GLU A 527 -19.17 2.18 2.24
N THR A 528 -18.30 2.84 1.46
CA THR A 528 -17.68 4.12 1.82
C THR A 528 -18.16 5.29 0.97
N ASN A 529 -18.60 5.05 -0.27
CA ASN A 529 -19.02 6.12 -1.19
C ASN A 529 -20.50 6.04 -1.57
N ASN A 530 -21.26 7.10 -1.29
CA ASN A 530 -22.67 7.19 -1.67
C ASN A 530 -22.83 7.34 -3.20
N PHE A 531 -21.95 8.12 -3.83
CA PHE A 531 -22.09 8.59 -5.22
C PHE A 531 -20.80 8.37 -6.04
N PRO A 532 -20.38 7.12 -6.29
CA PRO A 532 -19.22 6.85 -7.13
C PRO A 532 -19.32 7.44 -8.53
N GLU A 533 -20.53 7.62 -9.05
CA GLU A 533 -20.77 8.25 -10.35
C GLU A 533 -20.43 9.74 -10.35
N PHE A 534 -20.48 10.42 -9.21
CA PHE A 534 -20.04 11.81 -9.09
C PHE A 534 -18.52 11.86 -8.96
N THR A 535 -17.95 11.12 -8.01
CA THR A 535 -16.50 11.13 -7.74
C THR A 535 -15.70 10.59 -8.94
N GLY A 536 -16.17 9.53 -9.60
CA GLY A 536 -15.57 8.99 -10.82
C GLY A 536 -15.49 9.99 -11.97
N ARG A 537 -16.33 11.03 -11.98
CA ARG A 537 -16.38 12.07 -13.02
C ARG A 537 -15.66 13.35 -12.63
N VAL A 538 -15.99 13.90 -11.47
CA VAL A 538 -15.54 15.26 -11.09
C VAL A 538 -14.40 15.30 -10.10
N CYS A 539 -14.12 14.21 -9.37
CA CYS A 539 -13.03 14.21 -8.40
C CYS A 539 -11.67 14.38 -9.12
N PRO A 540 -10.74 15.17 -8.57
CA PRO A 540 -9.38 15.23 -9.10
C PRO A 540 -8.53 13.99 -8.74
N ALA A 541 -9.12 13.01 -8.05
CA ALA A 541 -8.50 11.75 -7.64
C ALA A 541 -7.28 11.91 -6.69
N PRO A 542 -7.47 12.47 -5.48
CA PRO A 542 -6.41 12.56 -4.45
C PRO A 542 -5.79 11.19 -4.12
N CYS A 543 -6.57 10.12 -4.21
CA CYS A 543 -6.11 8.74 -4.09
C CYS A 543 -5.03 8.33 -5.11
N GLU A 544 -5.05 8.87 -6.34
CA GLU A 544 -3.99 8.63 -7.33
C GLU A 544 -2.74 9.43 -6.99
N GLY A 545 -2.91 10.64 -6.45
CA GLY A 545 -1.81 11.49 -5.97
C GLY A 545 -1.01 10.88 -4.82
N SER A 546 -1.67 10.12 -3.93
CA SER A 546 -1.05 9.39 -2.82
C SER A 546 -0.73 7.93 -3.12
N CYS A 547 -0.98 7.45 -4.34
CA CYS A 547 -0.65 6.08 -4.72
C CYS A 547 0.86 5.83 -4.51
N VAL A 548 1.22 4.72 -3.87
CA VAL A 548 2.63 4.35 -3.62
C VAL A 548 3.38 4.17 -4.94
N LEU A 549 2.70 3.70 -6.00
CA LEU A 549 3.30 3.58 -7.33
C LEU A 549 3.69 4.96 -7.88
N GLY A 550 2.95 6.01 -7.50
CA GLY A 550 3.18 7.41 -7.83
C GLY A 550 4.53 7.99 -7.36
N ILE A 551 5.30 7.25 -6.54
CA ILE A 551 6.65 7.64 -6.12
C ILE A 551 7.64 7.45 -7.27
N ILE A 552 7.50 6.37 -8.02
CA ILE A 552 8.49 5.90 -9.01
C ILE A 552 7.93 5.80 -10.44
N GLU A 553 6.60 5.83 -10.59
CA GLU A 553 5.93 5.65 -11.87
C GLU A 553 4.53 6.29 -11.86
N ASN A 554 3.84 6.29 -13.00
CA ASN A 554 2.46 6.74 -13.08
C ASN A 554 1.53 5.93 -12.14
N PRO A 555 0.65 6.58 -11.36
CA PRO A 555 -0.21 5.90 -10.40
C PRO A 555 -1.24 4.98 -11.07
N VAL A 556 -1.87 4.11 -10.30
CA VAL A 556 -3.01 3.30 -10.77
C VAL A 556 -4.16 4.24 -11.19
N SER A 557 -4.88 3.93 -12.28
CA SER A 557 -6.04 4.71 -12.77
C SER A 557 -7.31 4.44 -11.96
N ILE A 558 -7.23 4.71 -10.66
CA ILE A 558 -8.28 4.46 -9.66
C ILE A 558 -9.60 5.14 -10.05
N LYS A 559 -9.55 6.39 -10.50
CA LYS A 559 -10.76 7.14 -10.87
C LYS A 559 -11.52 6.48 -12.03
N ASN A 560 -10.78 5.95 -13.02
CA ASN A 560 -11.38 5.27 -14.16
C ASN A 560 -12.07 3.97 -13.73
N ILE A 561 -11.39 3.20 -12.88
CA ILE A 561 -11.92 1.93 -12.36
C ILE A 561 -13.17 2.19 -11.50
N GLU A 562 -13.16 3.22 -10.66
CA GLU A 562 -14.33 3.65 -9.87
C GLU A 562 -15.54 3.98 -10.75
N CYS A 563 -15.34 4.79 -11.80
CA CYS A 563 -16.40 5.17 -12.72
C CYS A 563 -16.97 3.94 -13.46
N ALA A 564 -16.11 3.07 -13.96
CA ALA A 564 -16.54 1.87 -14.68
C ALA A 564 -17.31 0.87 -13.81
N ILE A 565 -16.98 0.75 -12.51
CA ILE A 565 -17.74 -0.09 -11.57
C ILE A 565 -19.19 0.39 -11.47
N ILE A 566 -19.40 1.68 -11.27
CA ILE A 566 -20.74 2.24 -11.05
C ILE A 566 -21.55 2.33 -12.35
N ASP A 567 -20.92 2.65 -13.48
CA ASP A 567 -21.60 2.70 -14.78
C ASP A 567 -22.10 1.29 -15.15
N LYS A 568 -21.25 0.26 -15.02
CA LYS A 568 -21.67 -1.15 -15.18
C LYS A 568 -22.80 -1.54 -14.22
N ALA A 569 -22.74 -1.08 -12.97
CA ALA A 569 -23.76 -1.43 -11.98
C ALA A 569 -25.15 -0.87 -12.31
N PHE A 570 -25.22 0.30 -12.95
CA PHE A 570 -26.48 0.84 -13.46
C PHE A 570 -26.94 0.10 -14.72
N GLU A 571 -26.03 -0.17 -15.66
CA GLU A 571 -26.32 -0.94 -16.89
C GLU A 571 -26.90 -2.32 -16.57
N GLU A 572 -26.30 -3.03 -15.61
CA GLU A 572 -26.72 -4.37 -15.17
C GLU A 572 -27.93 -4.36 -14.21
N GLY A 573 -28.45 -3.18 -13.86
CA GLY A 573 -29.58 -3.04 -12.93
C GLY A 573 -29.29 -3.49 -11.49
N TRP A 574 -28.03 -3.44 -11.04
CA TRP A 574 -27.63 -3.78 -9.68
C TRP A 574 -27.91 -2.66 -8.68
N MET A 575 -27.91 -1.41 -9.14
CA MET A 575 -28.34 -0.24 -8.37
C MET A 575 -29.87 -0.23 -8.27
N LYS A 576 -30.40 -0.73 -7.14
CA LYS A 576 -31.83 -0.78 -6.84
C LYS A 576 -32.14 0.04 -5.58
N PRO A 577 -33.35 0.60 -5.44
CA PRO A 577 -33.76 1.26 -4.21
C PRO A 577 -33.63 0.32 -3.00
N ARG A 578 -33.00 0.80 -1.93
CA ARG A 578 -32.86 0.13 -0.62
C ARG A 578 -33.53 0.95 0.50
N PRO A 579 -34.87 1.06 0.54
CA PRO A 579 -35.56 1.73 1.63
C PRO A 579 -35.28 1.02 2.98
N PRO A 580 -35.27 1.76 4.11
CA PRO A 580 -35.02 1.16 5.42
C PRO A 580 -36.15 0.19 5.80
N LEU A 581 -35.79 -0.91 6.47
CA LEU A 581 -36.75 -1.94 6.90
C LEU A 581 -37.66 -1.46 8.05
N LYS A 582 -37.17 -0.52 8.87
CA LYS A 582 -37.90 0.07 9.99
C LYS A 582 -37.68 1.58 9.99
N ARG A 583 -38.72 2.34 10.33
CA ARG A 583 -38.65 3.78 10.52
C ARG A 583 -38.51 4.10 12.00
N THR A 584 -37.66 5.06 12.34
CA THR A 584 -37.43 5.52 13.73
C THR A 584 -38.50 6.51 14.20
N GLY A 585 -39.31 7.05 13.27
CA GLY A 585 -40.29 8.10 13.56
C GLY A 585 -39.70 9.50 13.71
N LYS A 586 -38.37 9.65 13.76
CA LYS A 586 -37.71 10.96 13.80
C LYS A 586 -37.70 11.64 12.44
N GLN A 587 -37.89 12.95 12.43
CA GLN A 587 -37.89 13.82 11.26
C GLN A 587 -36.60 14.64 11.20
N VAL A 588 -35.94 14.67 10.04
CA VAL A 588 -34.71 15.45 9.82
C VAL A 588 -34.85 16.32 8.56
N ALA A 589 -34.59 17.62 8.72
CA ALA A 589 -34.48 18.54 7.59
C ALA A 589 -33.02 18.67 7.14
N VAL A 590 -32.77 18.53 5.84
CA VAL A 590 -31.47 18.81 5.23
C VAL A 590 -31.60 20.02 4.32
N VAL A 591 -30.88 21.09 4.62
CA VAL A 591 -30.97 22.36 3.89
C VAL A 591 -29.82 22.46 2.88
N GLY A 592 -30.15 22.36 1.60
CA GLY A 592 -29.22 22.33 0.47
C GLY A 592 -29.03 20.93 -0.10
N SER A 593 -29.18 20.79 -1.42
CA SER A 593 -29.10 19.49 -2.12
C SER A 593 -27.77 19.22 -2.81
N GLY A 594 -26.69 19.89 -2.39
CA GLY A 594 -25.34 19.56 -2.84
C GLY A 594 -24.89 18.16 -2.38
N PRO A 595 -23.70 17.70 -2.80
CA PRO A 595 -23.20 16.37 -2.43
C PRO A 595 -23.18 16.07 -0.93
N ALA A 596 -22.92 17.08 -0.08
CA ALA A 596 -22.98 16.93 1.38
C ALA A 596 -24.41 16.64 1.88
N GLY A 597 -25.39 17.42 1.42
CA GLY A 597 -26.79 17.26 1.80
C GLY A 597 -27.37 15.93 1.31
N LEU A 598 -27.09 15.57 0.05
CA LEU A 598 -27.51 14.28 -0.49
C LEU A 598 -26.86 13.10 0.27
N ALA A 599 -25.56 13.19 0.59
CA ALA A 599 -24.89 12.13 1.34
C ALA A 599 -25.45 11.99 2.76
N ALA A 600 -25.73 13.11 3.43
CA ALA A 600 -26.38 13.10 4.74
C ALA A 600 -27.78 12.48 4.67
N ALA A 601 -28.57 12.88 3.67
CA ALA A 601 -29.93 12.37 3.48
C ALA A 601 -29.97 10.87 3.17
N ASP A 602 -29.08 10.37 2.30
CA ASP A 602 -28.95 8.94 2.02
C ASP A 602 -28.61 8.15 3.28
N GLN A 603 -27.63 8.60 4.07
CA GLN A 603 -27.24 7.90 5.30
C GLN A 603 -28.34 7.91 6.37
N LEU A 604 -28.96 9.06 6.64
CA LEU A 604 -30.04 9.20 7.62
C LEU A 604 -31.29 8.40 7.22
N ASN A 605 -31.64 8.39 5.93
CA ASN A 605 -32.75 7.58 5.43
C ASN A 605 -32.45 6.08 5.62
N ARG A 606 -31.22 5.63 5.34
CA ARG A 606 -30.80 4.24 5.58
C ARG A 606 -30.80 3.85 7.05
N MET A 607 -30.55 4.79 7.96
CA MET A 607 -30.68 4.61 9.42
C MET A 607 -32.14 4.55 9.89
N GLY A 608 -33.10 4.87 9.01
CA GLY A 608 -34.53 4.74 9.28
C GLY A 608 -35.23 6.05 9.63
N HIS A 609 -34.53 7.19 9.67
CA HIS A 609 -35.16 8.49 9.86
C HIS A 609 -35.99 8.91 8.63
N HIS A 610 -36.98 9.76 8.84
CA HIS A 610 -37.65 10.47 7.76
C HIS A 610 -36.85 11.72 7.42
N VAL A 611 -36.48 11.87 6.14
CA VAL A 611 -35.60 12.95 5.71
C VAL A 611 -36.28 13.76 4.61
N THR A 612 -36.32 15.08 4.81
CA THR A 612 -36.72 16.03 3.76
C THR A 612 -35.54 16.94 3.41
N VAL A 613 -35.18 16.97 2.13
CA VAL A 613 -34.14 17.84 1.57
C VAL A 613 -34.80 19.08 0.96
N TYR A 614 -34.43 20.25 1.44
CA TYR A 614 -34.90 21.55 0.95
C TYR A 614 -33.84 22.18 0.05
N GLU A 615 -34.20 22.43 -1.22
CA GLU A 615 -33.33 23.04 -2.22
C GLU A 615 -33.91 24.36 -2.70
N ARG A 616 -33.06 25.40 -2.76
CA ARG A 616 -33.47 26.74 -3.20
C ARG A 616 -33.71 26.82 -4.70
N ALA A 617 -33.03 26.01 -5.50
CA ALA A 617 -33.19 25.94 -6.94
C ALA A 617 -34.36 25.03 -7.35
N ASP A 618 -34.72 25.04 -8.63
CA ASP A 618 -35.80 24.23 -9.19
C ASP A 618 -35.43 22.76 -9.41
N ARG A 619 -34.16 22.39 -9.21
CA ARG A 619 -33.64 21.03 -9.38
C ARG A 619 -32.62 20.66 -8.31
N ILE A 620 -32.61 19.39 -7.93
CA ILE A 620 -31.75 18.80 -6.89
C ILE A 620 -30.34 18.54 -7.42
N GLY A 621 -29.31 18.73 -6.58
CA GLY A 621 -27.92 18.38 -6.85
C GLY A 621 -26.90 19.47 -6.55
N GLY A 622 -27.35 20.68 -6.19
CA GLY A 622 -26.48 21.82 -5.91
C GLY A 622 -25.48 22.09 -7.04
N LEU A 623 -24.18 22.16 -6.72
CA LEU A 623 -23.13 22.35 -7.73
C LEU A 623 -23.04 21.19 -8.75
N MET A 624 -23.45 19.97 -8.42
CA MET A 624 -23.48 18.89 -9.42
C MET A 624 -24.53 19.15 -10.51
N MET A 625 -25.61 19.85 -10.15
CA MET A 625 -26.68 20.24 -11.07
C MET A 625 -26.36 21.55 -11.82
N TYR A 626 -26.01 22.63 -11.11
CA TYR A 626 -25.87 23.95 -11.74
C TYR A 626 -24.44 24.53 -11.78
N GLY A 627 -23.45 23.87 -11.18
CA GLY A 627 -22.05 24.33 -11.22
C GLY A 627 -21.22 23.58 -12.24
N VAL A 628 -21.10 22.27 -12.04
CA VAL A 628 -20.41 21.36 -12.97
C VAL A 628 -21.20 21.32 -14.28
N PRO A 629 -20.60 21.59 -15.43
CA PRO A 629 -21.33 21.65 -16.70
C PRO A 629 -21.75 20.25 -17.20
N ASN A 630 -22.73 20.18 -18.12
CA ASN A 630 -23.30 18.90 -18.58
C ASN A 630 -22.25 17.97 -19.21
N MET A 631 -21.29 18.51 -19.96
CA MET A 631 -20.24 17.69 -20.59
C MET A 631 -19.24 17.09 -19.59
N LYS A 632 -19.22 17.51 -18.33
CA LYS A 632 -18.31 16.93 -17.31
C LYS A 632 -19.00 15.88 -16.46
N ALA A 633 -20.29 16.05 -16.20
CA ALA A 633 -21.16 15.07 -15.58
C ALA A 633 -22.58 15.28 -16.12
N ASP A 634 -23.15 14.28 -16.77
CA ASP A 634 -24.49 14.41 -17.36
C ASP A 634 -25.56 14.68 -16.30
N LYS A 635 -26.48 15.61 -16.58
CA LYS A 635 -27.46 16.05 -15.57
C LYS A 635 -28.64 15.10 -15.44
N ILE A 636 -28.97 14.37 -16.49
CA ILE A 636 -30.11 13.45 -16.51
C ILE A 636 -29.63 12.04 -16.15
N ASP A 637 -28.69 11.50 -16.91
CA ASP A 637 -28.29 10.10 -16.81
C ASP A 637 -27.37 9.83 -15.61
N VAL A 638 -26.80 10.87 -14.99
CA VAL A 638 -25.94 10.72 -13.80
C VAL A 638 -26.57 11.36 -12.57
N VAL A 639 -26.87 12.67 -12.62
CA VAL A 639 -27.36 13.40 -11.43
C VAL A 639 -28.83 13.07 -11.13
N GLN A 640 -29.74 13.28 -12.09
CA GLN A 640 -31.17 13.03 -11.88
C GLN A 640 -31.44 11.56 -11.59
N ARG A 641 -30.80 10.63 -12.32
CA ARG A 641 -30.88 9.17 -12.04
C ARG A 641 -30.60 8.82 -10.58
N ARG A 642 -29.60 9.47 -9.95
CA ARG A 642 -29.29 9.25 -8.52
C ARG A 642 -30.35 9.87 -7.61
N VAL A 643 -30.83 11.06 -7.93
CA VAL A 643 -31.90 11.71 -7.16
C VAL A 643 -33.17 10.85 -7.17
N ASP A 644 -33.55 10.32 -8.33
CA ASP A 644 -34.71 9.45 -8.49
C ASP A 644 -34.55 8.15 -7.69
N LEU A 645 -33.34 7.57 -7.67
CA LEU A 645 -33.03 6.41 -6.83
C LEU A 645 -33.24 6.72 -5.35
N MET A 646 -32.75 7.86 -4.86
CA MET A 646 -32.92 8.27 -3.46
C MET A 646 -34.39 8.60 -3.12
N ALA A 647 -35.12 9.19 -4.06
CA ALA A 647 -36.56 9.45 -3.90
C ALA A 647 -37.34 8.13 -3.77
N ALA A 648 -37.01 7.13 -4.59
CA ALA A 648 -37.56 5.79 -4.50
C ALA A 648 -37.16 5.05 -3.20
N GLU A 649 -36.06 5.42 -2.55
CA GLU A 649 -35.66 4.95 -1.21
C GLU A 649 -36.41 5.65 -0.07
N GLY A 650 -37.21 6.68 -0.37
CA GLY A 650 -38.06 7.40 0.57
C GLY A 650 -37.50 8.72 1.09
N VAL A 651 -36.47 9.29 0.45
CA VAL A 651 -36.03 10.67 0.70
C VAL A 651 -37.02 11.63 0.05
N ASN A 652 -37.54 12.59 0.81
CA ASN A 652 -38.42 13.63 0.28
C ASN A 652 -37.61 14.83 -0.21
N PHE A 653 -37.99 15.41 -1.35
CA PHE A 653 -37.31 16.55 -1.95
C PHE A 653 -38.28 17.71 -2.14
N VAL A 654 -37.92 18.88 -1.65
CA VAL A 654 -38.68 20.13 -1.81
C VAL A 654 -37.78 21.14 -2.53
N VAL A 655 -38.15 21.49 -3.77
CA VAL A 655 -37.45 22.46 -4.61
C VAL A 655 -38.04 23.85 -4.47
N ASN A 656 -37.32 24.87 -4.94
CA ASN A 656 -37.68 26.29 -4.78
C ASN A 656 -37.89 26.72 -3.31
N ALA A 657 -37.31 25.97 -2.36
CA ALA A 657 -37.37 26.23 -0.93
C ALA A 657 -36.12 26.99 -0.47
N ASN A 658 -36.16 28.32 -0.54
CA ASN A 658 -35.06 29.16 -0.09
C ASN A 658 -35.12 29.40 1.44
N VAL A 659 -34.73 28.38 2.20
CA VAL A 659 -34.77 28.38 3.66
C VAL A 659 -34.06 29.60 4.26
N GLY A 660 -34.76 30.29 5.15
CA GLY A 660 -34.27 31.51 5.80
C GLY A 660 -34.57 32.80 5.02
N ASN A 661 -34.89 32.74 3.74
CA ASN A 661 -35.35 33.91 2.97
C ASN A 661 -36.84 33.84 2.63
N ASP A 662 -37.35 32.65 2.34
CA ASP A 662 -38.76 32.39 2.05
C ASP A 662 -39.57 32.22 3.35
N PRO A 663 -40.62 33.03 3.59
CA PRO A 663 -41.50 32.88 4.75
C PRO A 663 -42.19 31.52 4.86
N THR A 664 -42.41 30.83 3.73
CA THR A 664 -43.01 29.49 3.67
C THR A 664 -42.11 28.42 4.27
N TYR A 665 -40.79 28.63 4.18
CA TYR A 665 -39.76 27.72 4.68
C TYR A 665 -38.89 28.44 5.72
N SER A 666 -39.56 28.98 6.74
CA SER A 666 -38.90 29.69 7.83
C SER A 666 -38.08 28.73 8.70
N LEU A 667 -36.98 29.23 9.26
CA LEU A 667 -36.09 28.41 10.10
C LEU A 667 -36.79 28.01 11.40
N GLU A 668 -37.70 28.85 11.89
CA GLU A 668 -38.54 28.59 13.05
C GLU A 668 -39.48 27.41 12.79
N GLN A 669 -40.15 27.38 11.63
CA GLN A 669 -41.03 26.28 11.25
C GLN A 669 -40.25 24.98 11.04
N LEU A 670 -39.12 25.05 10.32
CA LEU A 670 -38.25 23.88 10.12
C LEU A 670 -37.78 23.28 11.44
N ARG A 671 -37.47 24.11 12.45
CA ARG A 671 -37.09 23.64 13.79
C ARG A 671 -38.25 23.06 14.59
N ALA A 672 -39.47 23.55 14.38
CA ALA A 672 -40.65 23.01 15.05
C ALA A 672 -41.04 21.63 14.48
N ASP A 673 -40.90 21.45 13.16
CA ASP A 673 -41.37 20.26 12.46
C ASP A 673 -40.35 19.10 12.44
N ASN A 674 -39.08 19.38 12.77
CA ASN A 674 -38.00 18.41 12.65
C ASN A 674 -37.23 18.28 13.96
N ASN A 675 -36.81 17.05 14.28
CA ASN A 675 -36.00 16.77 15.46
C ASN A 675 -34.55 17.22 15.29
N ALA A 676 -34.05 17.30 14.05
CA ALA A 676 -32.73 17.81 13.74
C ALA A 676 -32.70 18.51 12.37
N ILE A 677 -31.72 19.42 12.20
CA ILE A 677 -31.45 20.12 10.95
C ILE A 677 -29.99 19.95 10.55
N VAL A 678 -29.73 19.58 9.30
CA VAL A 678 -28.39 19.58 8.69
C VAL A 678 -28.29 20.72 7.68
N LEU A 679 -27.39 21.66 7.94
CA LEU A 679 -27.06 22.74 7.02
C LEU A 679 -25.97 22.28 6.04
N ALA A 680 -26.32 22.24 4.75
CA ALA A 680 -25.47 21.81 3.64
C ALA A 680 -25.56 22.82 2.46
N VAL A 681 -25.66 24.11 2.79
CA VAL A 681 -25.95 25.21 1.84
C VAL A 681 -24.77 25.63 0.96
N GLY A 682 -23.60 25.04 1.16
CA GLY A 682 -22.38 25.34 0.41
C GLY A 682 -21.74 26.71 0.72
N ALA A 683 -20.66 27.04 0.02
CA ALA A 683 -20.00 28.35 0.06
C ALA A 683 -20.42 29.18 -1.16
N THR A 684 -21.55 29.88 -1.07
CA THR A 684 -22.18 30.51 -2.23
C THR A 684 -21.69 31.93 -2.52
N LYS A 685 -20.95 32.56 -1.59
CA LYS A 685 -20.44 33.93 -1.77
C LYS A 685 -19.19 33.92 -2.67
N PRO A 686 -19.25 34.41 -3.93
CA PRO A 686 -18.10 34.42 -4.82
C PRO A 686 -17.04 35.42 -4.33
N ARG A 687 -15.78 35.15 -4.65
CA ARG A 687 -14.68 36.10 -4.46
C ARG A 687 -14.73 37.15 -5.57
N ASP A 688 -14.82 38.41 -5.17
CA ASP A 688 -14.89 39.54 -6.09
C ASP A 688 -13.51 40.15 -6.41
N LEU A 689 -13.44 40.90 -7.51
CA LEU A 689 -12.26 41.64 -7.96
C LEU A 689 -12.57 43.15 -8.03
N PRO A 690 -12.43 43.89 -6.92
CA PRO A 690 -12.83 45.30 -6.85
C PRO A 690 -11.75 46.22 -7.44
N VAL A 691 -11.53 46.12 -8.74
CA VAL A 691 -10.68 47.01 -9.54
C VAL A 691 -11.54 48.01 -10.33
N PRO A 692 -11.00 49.14 -10.81
CA PRO A 692 -11.76 50.08 -11.64
C PRO A 692 -12.43 49.39 -12.84
N GLY A 693 -13.67 49.77 -13.15
CA GLY A 693 -14.47 49.18 -14.23
C GLY A 693 -15.14 47.85 -13.90
N ARG A 694 -15.08 47.37 -12.65
CA ARG A 694 -15.71 46.10 -12.20
C ARG A 694 -17.23 46.07 -12.46
N GLU A 695 -17.87 47.22 -12.45
CA GLU A 695 -19.29 47.45 -12.67
C GLU A 695 -19.73 47.42 -14.15
N LEU A 696 -18.79 47.36 -15.09
CA LEU A 696 -19.10 47.32 -16.53
C LEU A 696 -19.93 46.09 -16.90
N SER A 697 -20.86 46.30 -17.84
CA SER A 697 -21.65 45.20 -18.41
C SER A 697 -20.73 44.23 -19.14
N GLY A 698 -20.95 42.93 -18.95
CA GLY A 698 -20.08 41.86 -19.48
C GLY A 698 -19.01 41.36 -18.51
N VAL A 699 -18.90 41.91 -17.30
CA VAL A 699 -18.08 41.33 -16.20
C VAL A 699 -18.96 40.53 -15.24
N HIS A 700 -18.87 39.21 -15.31
CA HIS A 700 -19.74 38.28 -14.59
C HIS A 700 -18.97 37.37 -13.64
N PHE A 701 -19.63 36.91 -12.57
CA PHE A 701 -19.11 35.79 -11.80
C PHE A 701 -19.25 34.49 -12.61
N ALA A 702 -18.27 33.59 -12.48
CA ALA A 702 -18.28 32.32 -13.23
C ALA A 702 -19.56 31.51 -12.99
N MET A 703 -20.09 31.51 -11.77
CA MET A 703 -21.33 30.77 -11.46
C MET A 703 -22.58 31.38 -12.07
N GLU A 704 -22.63 32.69 -12.33
CA GLU A 704 -23.75 33.29 -13.06
C GLU A 704 -23.80 32.73 -14.49
N PHE A 705 -22.63 32.64 -15.13
CA PHE A 705 -22.47 32.10 -16.47
C PHE A 705 -22.80 30.59 -16.54
N LEU A 706 -22.18 29.78 -15.67
CA LEU A 706 -22.36 28.32 -15.68
C LEU A 706 -23.77 27.90 -15.26
N HIS A 707 -24.34 28.52 -14.23
CA HIS A 707 -25.70 28.21 -13.78
C HIS A 707 -26.72 28.53 -14.87
N ALA A 708 -26.67 29.74 -15.43
CA ALA A 708 -27.63 30.16 -16.45
C ALA A 708 -27.51 29.29 -17.71
N ASN A 709 -26.29 28.93 -18.11
CA ASN A 709 -26.07 28.00 -19.22
C ASN A 709 -26.73 26.64 -18.96
N THR A 710 -26.41 25.97 -17.84
CA THR A 710 -26.97 24.63 -17.58
C THR A 710 -28.48 24.68 -17.44
N LYS A 711 -29.03 25.72 -16.81
CA LYS A 711 -30.48 25.88 -16.69
C LYS A 711 -31.16 26.02 -18.06
N SER A 712 -30.68 26.94 -18.90
CA SER A 712 -31.22 27.14 -20.27
C SER A 712 -31.02 25.90 -21.16
N LEU A 713 -29.92 25.17 -20.99
CA LEU A 713 -29.67 23.90 -21.68
C LEU A 713 -30.72 22.85 -21.30
N LEU A 714 -31.04 22.70 -20.02
CA LEU A 714 -32.03 21.73 -19.53
C LEU A 714 -33.48 22.16 -19.82
N ASP A 715 -33.76 23.46 -19.78
CA ASP A 715 -35.11 23.99 -19.96
C ASP A 715 -35.52 24.01 -21.45
N SER A 716 -34.58 24.31 -22.35
CA SER A 716 -34.89 24.55 -23.76
C SER A 716 -33.76 24.23 -24.73
N ASN A 717 -32.73 23.49 -24.34
CA ASN A 717 -31.54 23.28 -25.17
C ASN A 717 -30.91 24.59 -25.68
N LEU A 718 -30.88 25.63 -24.83
CA LEU A 718 -30.41 26.99 -25.13
C LEU A 718 -31.28 27.81 -26.11
N GLU A 719 -32.41 27.29 -26.59
CA GLU A 719 -33.29 27.98 -27.55
C GLU A 719 -34.02 29.19 -26.96
N ASP A 720 -34.20 29.25 -25.63
CA ASP A 720 -34.87 30.37 -24.95
C ASP A 720 -33.99 31.61 -24.79
N GLY A 721 -32.69 31.51 -25.09
CA GLY A 721 -31.72 32.61 -24.96
C GLY A 721 -31.51 33.09 -23.52
N ARG A 722 -32.02 32.39 -22.50
CA ARG A 722 -31.93 32.77 -21.07
C ARG A 722 -30.60 32.36 -20.45
N TYR A 723 -29.50 32.68 -21.10
CA TYR A 723 -28.14 32.42 -20.64
C TYR A 723 -27.19 33.54 -21.07
N ILE A 724 -26.04 33.65 -20.41
CA ILE A 724 -24.99 34.59 -20.79
C ILE A 724 -24.24 34.00 -21.99
N SER A 725 -24.46 34.56 -23.19
CA SER A 725 -23.85 34.03 -24.41
C SER A 725 -22.40 34.51 -24.60
N ALA A 726 -21.54 33.56 -24.97
CA ALA A 726 -20.15 33.79 -25.37
C ALA A 726 -19.95 33.71 -26.89
N LYS A 727 -21.03 33.52 -27.66
CA LYS A 727 -20.97 33.36 -29.12
C LYS A 727 -20.35 34.60 -29.77
N GLY A 728 -19.30 34.39 -30.57
CA GLY A 728 -18.61 35.47 -31.29
C GLY A 728 -17.79 36.43 -30.42
N LYS A 729 -17.66 36.19 -29.11
CA LYS A 729 -16.98 37.09 -28.16
C LYS A 729 -15.52 36.71 -27.91
N ASN A 730 -14.71 37.70 -27.55
CA ASN A 730 -13.41 37.57 -26.92
C ASN A 730 -13.60 37.37 -25.41
N VAL A 731 -13.39 36.16 -24.91
CA VAL A 731 -13.64 35.81 -23.51
C VAL A 731 -12.35 35.84 -22.70
N VAL A 732 -12.39 36.48 -21.53
CA VAL A 732 -11.32 36.43 -20.52
C VAL A 732 -11.84 35.75 -19.26
N VAL A 733 -11.17 34.68 -18.81
CA VAL A 733 -11.48 33.96 -17.57
C VAL A 733 -10.41 34.29 -16.54
N ILE A 734 -10.76 34.79 -15.36
CA ILE A 734 -9.81 35.13 -14.30
C ILE A 734 -9.87 34.08 -13.19
N GLY A 735 -8.77 33.35 -13.00
CA GLY A 735 -8.62 32.23 -12.06
C GLY A 735 -8.39 30.89 -12.77
N GLY A 736 -7.40 30.12 -12.31
CA GLY A 736 -6.94 28.87 -12.96
C GLY A 736 -7.43 27.56 -12.33
N GLY A 737 -8.51 27.59 -11.55
CA GLY A 737 -9.13 26.39 -10.97
C GLY A 737 -10.13 25.69 -11.90
N ASP A 738 -10.73 24.59 -11.43
CA ASP A 738 -11.69 23.77 -12.21
C ASP A 738 -12.86 24.60 -12.76
N THR A 739 -13.39 25.55 -11.98
CA THR A 739 -14.46 26.46 -12.42
C THR A 739 -14.02 27.31 -13.63
N GLY A 740 -12.74 27.71 -13.68
CA GLY A 740 -12.19 28.44 -14.81
C GLY A 740 -12.13 27.56 -16.06
N THR A 741 -11.64 26.32 -15.92
CA THR A 741 -11.66 25.32 -17.01
C THR A 741 -13.09 25.05 -17.52
N ASP A 742 -14.07 24.97 -16.61
CA ASP A 742 -15.47 24.75 -16.96
C ASP A 742 -16.05 25.94 -17.73
N CYS A 743 -15.66 27.18 -17.38
CA CYS A 743 -16.00 28.39 -18.15
C CYS A 743 -15.41 28.33 -19.56
N ILE A 744 -14.14 27.96 -19.70
CA ILE A 744 -13.45 27.83 -21.00
C ILE A 744 -14.20 26.84 -21.91
N GLY A 745 -14.49 25.64 -21.40
CA GLY A 745 -15.18 24.59 -22.17
C GLY A 745 -16.60 24.99 -22.59
N THR A 746 -17.33 25.70 -21.74
CA THR A 746 -18.66 26.25 -22.05
C THR A 746 -18.59 27.37 -23.09
N SER A 747 -17.64 28.31 -22.95
CA SER A 747 -17.44 29.40 -23.93
C SER A 747 -17.09 28.88 -25.32
N ILE A 748 -16.28 27.83 -25.41
CA ILE A 748 -15.92 27.19 -26.68
C ILE A 748 -17.15 26.61 -27.38
N ARG A 749 -18.03 25.92 -26.63
CA ARG A 749 -19.29 25.34 -27.12
C ARG A 749 -20.29 26.39 -27.58
N HIS A 750 -20.33 27.56 -26.93
CA HIS A 750 -21.10 28.71 -27.41
C HIS A 750 -20.58 29.29 -28.74
N GLY A 751 -19.34 28.96 -29.14
CA GLY A 751 -18.71 29.49 -30.33
C GLY A 751 -18.00 30.83 -30.10
N CYS A 752 -17.30 30.99 -28.97
CA CYS A 752 -16.45 32.17 -28.75
C CYS A 752 -15.35 32.31 -29.83
N SER A 753 -14.99 33.57 -30.13
CA SER A 753 -13.95 33.91 -31.11
C SER A 753 -12.55 33.72 -30.55
N ARG A 754 -12.37 33.98 -29.25
CA ARG A 754 -11.11 33.81 -28.52
C ARG A 754 -11.39 33.52 -27.06
N VAL A 755 -10.50 32.77 -26.40
CA VAL A 755 -10.51 32.60 -24.94
C VAL A 755 -9.11 32.76 -24.37
N VAL A 756 -8.99 33.53 -23.30
CA VAL A 756 -7.75 33.70 -22.51
C VAL A 756 -8.08 33.44 -21.05
N ASN A 757 -7.22 32.71 -20.34
CA ASN A 757 -7.33 32.48 -18.92
C ASN A 757 -6.15 33.11 -18.19
N LEU A 758 -6.43 33.96 -17.21
CA LEU A 758 -5.42 34.68 -16.43
C LEU A 758 -5.30 34.05 -15.05
N GLU A 759 -4.07 33.69 -14.67
CA GLU A 759 -3.73 33.17 -13.35
C GLU A 759 -2.69 34.09 -12.70
N LEU A 760 -2.95 34.48 -11.46
CA LEU A 760 -2.06 35.36 -10.69
C LEU A 760 -0.83 34.59 -10.20
N LEU A 761 -1.00 33.31 -9.86
CA LEU A 761 0.06 32.46 -9.34
C LEU A 761 1.05 32.02 -10.43
N PRO A 762 2.29 31.63 -10.05
CA PRO A 762 3.24 31.04 -10.98
C PRO A 762 2.74 29.74 -11.58
N GLN A 763 3.21 29.42 -12.79
CA GLN A 763 2.95 28.14 -13.42
C GLN A 763 3.45 27.00 -12.51
N PRO A 764 2.59 26.03 -12.14
CA PRO A 764 3.04 24.87 -11.38
C PRO A 764 4.09 24.05 -12.15
N PRO A 765 5.03 23.38 -11.46
CA PRO A 765 6.05 22.56 -12.11
C PRO A 765 5.46 21.31 -12.77
N MET A 766 6.15 20.71 -13.74
CA MET A 766 5.69 19.48 -14.41
C MET A 766 5.72 18.24 -13.48
N THR A 767 6.63 18.23 -12.51
CA THR A 767 6.80 17.16 -11.52
C THR A 767 6.79 17.74 -10.10
N ARG A 768 6.66 16.89 -9.07
CA ARG A 768 6.66 17.33 -7.67
C ARG A 768 7.98 18.05 -7.35
N ALA A 769 7.89 19.28 -6.87
CA ALA A 769 9.04 20.03 -6.35
C ALA A 769 9.51 19.46 -5.00
N PRO A 770 10.80 19.64 -4.60
CA PRO A 770 11.32 19.16 -3.31
C PRO A 770 10.50 19.57 -2.08
N GLY A 771 9.85 20.75 -2.13
CA GLY A 771 8.97 21.24 -1.05
C GLY A 771 7.53 20.70 -1.04
N ASN A 772 7.19 19.74 -1.91
CA ASN A 772 5.88 19.09 -1.95
C ASN A 772 6.02 17.54 -1.92
N PRO A 773 6.44 16.99 -0.77
CA PRO A 773 6.75 15.56 -0.64
C PRO A 773 5.51 14.69 -0.81
N TRP A 774 5.70 13.49 -1.35
CA TRP A 774 4.68 12.44 -1.27
C TRP A 774 4.45 12.05 0.21
N PRO A 775 3.23 11.75 0.67
CA PRO A 775 1.99 11.56 -0.08
C PRO A 775 1.10 12.80 -0.20
N GLN A 776 1.60 14.02 0.02
CA GLN A 776 0.79 15.23 -0.10
C GLN A 776 0.20 15.37 -1.51
N TRP A 777 -0.89 16.13 -1.67
CA TRP A 777 -1.45 16.41 -3.00
C TRP A 777 -0.38 17.02 -3.93
N PRO A 778 -0.16 16.45 -5.14
CA PRO A 778 0.84 16.96 -6.06
C PRO A 778 0.41 18.32 -6.62
N ARG A 779 1.21 19.35 -6.37
CA ARG A 779 1.10 20.68 -6.95
C ARG A 779 1.89 20.74 -8.25
N ILE A 780 1.33 20.12 -9.29
CA ILE A 780 1.94 20.00 -10.62
C ILE A 780 1.05 20.62 -11.69
N PHE A 781 1.63 20.95 -12.85
CA PHE A 781 0.90 21.42 -14.01
C PHE A 781 -0.04 20.33 -14.51
N ARG A 782 -1.33 20.67 -14.62
CA ARG A 782 -2.36 19.76 -15.15
C ARG A 782 -3.04 20.38 -16.34
N VAL A 783 -3.34 19.54 -17.33
CA VAL A 783 -4.15 19.88 -18.50
C VAL A 783 -5.45 19.10 -18.37
N ASP A 784 -6.57 19.81 -18.38
CA ASP A 784 -7.91 19.22 -18.29
C ASP A 784 -8.68 19.53 -19.59
N TYR A 785 -9.90 19.03 -19.76
CA TYR A 785 -10.61 19.00 -21.03
C TYR A 785 -10.74 20.38 -21.68
N GLY A 786 -11.09 21.43 -20.91
CA GLY A 786 -11.24 22.79 -21.43
C GLY A 786 -9.93 23.39 -21.91
N HIS A 787 -8.81 23.07 -21.26
CA HIS A 787 -7.47 23.49 -21.71
C HIS A 787 -7.11 22.81 -23.04
N GLN A 788 -7.39 21.51 -23.18
CA GLN A 788 -7.17 20.76 -24.42
C GLN A 788 -8.05 21.29 -25.57
N GLU A 789 -9.33 21.54 -25.30
CA GLU A 789 -10.27 22.09 -26.28
C GLU A 789 -9.82 23.47 -26.77
N ALA A 790 -9.39 24.34 -25.85
CA ALA A 790 -8.86 25.66 -26.20
C ALA A 790 -7.57 25.56 -27.03
N ALA A 791 -6.63 24.70 -26.61
CA ALA A 791 -5.39 24.49 -27.34
C ALA A 791 -5.63 23.93 -28.75
N MET A 792 -6.58 23.02 -28.90
CA MET A 792 -6.94 22.48 -30.21
C MET A 792 -7.61 23.52 -31.10
N LYS A 793 -8.58 24.28 -30.57
CA LYS A 793 -9.35 25.26 -31.35
C LYS A 793 -8.54 26.51 -31.71
N PHE A 794 -7.69 26.98 -30.79
CA PHE A 794 -6.98 28.26 -30.92
C PHE A 794 -5.45 28.12 -31.07
N GLY A 795 -4.92 26.89 -31.11
CA GLY A 795 -3.51 26.60 -31.36
C GLY A 795 -2.55 26.81 -30.20
N LYS A 796 -3.03 27.15 -29.00
CA LYS A 796 -2.20 27.33 -27.78
C LYS A 796 -2.98 27.14 -26.49
N ASP A 797 -2.29 26.78 -25.40
CA ASP A 797 -2.89 26.77 -24.07
C ASP A 797 -3.48 28.16 -23.74
N PRO A 798 -4.72 28.24 -23.24
CA PRO A 798 -5.37 29.53 -22.98
C PRO A 798 -4.77 30.26 -21.78
N ARG A 799 -4.00 29.58 -20.92
CA ARG A 799 -3.53 30.11 -19.63
C ARG A 799 -2.31 31.00 -19.76
N SER A 800 -2.36 32.13 -19.07
CA SER A 800 -1.26 33.05 -18.85
C SER A 800 -1.05 33.20 -17.35
N TYR A 801 0.15 32.86 -16.88
CA TYR A 801 0.52 32.87 -15.47
C TYR A 801 1.22 34.17 -15.07
N GLU A 802 1.25 34.43 -13.77
CA GLU A 802 1.85 35.63 -13.18
C GLU A 802 1.29 36.92 -13.79
N VAL A 803 -0.03 36.97 -13.95
CA VAL A 803 -0.75 38.13 -14.46
C VAL A 803 -1.64 38.73 -13.38
N LEU A 804 -1.50 40.03 -13.16
CA LEU A 804 -2.37 40.81 -12.28
C LEU A 804 -3.26 41.73 -13.10
N THR A 805 -4.57 41.66 -12.88
CA THR A 805 -5.55 42.59 -13.45
C THR A 805 -5.48 43.94 -12.72
N LYS A 806 -5.38 45.03 -13.49
CA LYS A 806 -5.32 46.41 -12.97
C LYS A 806 -6.67 47.13 -13.06
N GLN A 807 -7.35 47.02 -14.20
CA GLN A 807 -8.68 47.60 -14.42
C GLN A 807 -9.39 46.96 -15.62
N PHE A 808 -10.71 47.13 -15.69
CA PHE A 808 -11.53 46.82 -16.86
C PHE A 808 -11.80 48.10 -17.65
N ILE A 809 -11.73 48.00 -18.98
CA ILE A 809 -11.87 49.12 -19.91
C ILE A 809 -13.22 48.97 -20.63
N GLY A 810 -14.08 49.97 -20.47
CA GLY A 810 -15.40 50.02 -21.09
C GLY A 810 -15.42 50.76 -22.42
N ASP A 811 -16.47 50.52 -23.20
CA ASP A 811 -16.87 51.39 -24.31
C ASP A 811 -17.79 52.54 -23.83
N ASP A 812 -18.20 53.39 -24.77
CA ASP A 812 -19.08 54.54 -24.49
C ASP A 812 -20.49 54.12 -23.98
N ASN A 813 -20.87 52.85 -24.12
CA ASN A 813 -22.13 52.29 -23.65
C ASN A 813 -22.00 51.59 -22.29
N GLY A 814 -20.83 51.61 -21.66
CA GLY A 814 -20.56 50.96 -20.38
C GLY A 814 -20.43 49.43 -20.47
N VAL A 815 -20.09 48.89 -21.65
CA VAL A 815 -19.81 47.47 -21.87
C VAL A 815 -18.31 47.24 -21.88
N VAL A 816 -17.83 46.15 -21.27
CA VAL A 816 -16.40 45.81 -21.29
C VAL A 816 -15.92 45.60 -22.73
N LYS A 817 -14.79 46.23 -23.07
CA LYS A 817 -14.09 46.12 -24.36
C LYS A 817 -12.66 45.60 -24.19
N GLY A 818 -12.10 45.69 -22.98
CA GLY A 818 -10.78 45.17 -22.69
C GLY A 818 -10.45 45.14 -21.21
N ILE A 819 -9.29 44.60 -20.89
CA ILE A 819 -8.74 44.49 -19.55
C ILE A 819 -7.27 44.94 -19.58
N GLU A 820 -6.90 45.82 -18.67
CA GLU A 820 -5.50 46.18 -18.45
C GLU A 820 -4.90 45.23 -17.42
N VAL A 821 -3.76 44.64 -17.76
CA VAL A 821 -3.04 43.69 -16.91
C VAL A 821 -1.56 44.06 -16.85
N VAL A 822 -0.88 43.58 -15.82
CA VAL A 822 0.57 43.71 -15.64
C VAL A 822 1.16 42.35 -15.28
N ARG A 823 2.40 42.09 -15.70
CA ARG A 823 3.12 40.90 -15.24
C ARG A 823 3.60 41.09 -13.82
N VAL A 824 3.56 40.01 -13.04
CA VAL A 824 4.12 39.98 -11.69
C VAL A 824 5.23 38.95 -11.59
N ARG A 825 6.03 39.03 -10.53
CA ARG A 825 6.95 37.97 -10.12
C ARG A 825 6.73 37.68 -8.66
N TRP A 826 6.59 36.40 -8.31
CA TRP A 826 6.47 35.98 -6.93
C TRP A 826 7.82 35.70 -6.28
N GLU A 827 8.05 36.28 -5.10
CA GLU A 827 9.25 36.10 -4.29
C GLU A 827 8.88 35.88 -2.83
N ARG A 828 9.77 35.24 -2.07
CA ARG A 828 9.67 35.18 -0.61
C ARG A 828 10.36 36.41 -0.03
N ASP A 829 9.69 37.11 0.86
CA ASP A 829 10.32 38.18 1.63
C ASP A 829 11.30 37.63 2.68
N ALA A 830 11.99 38.53 3.39
CA ALA A 830 12.94 38.17 4.44
C ALA A 830 12.30 37.41 5.62
N SER A 831 10.97 37.46 5.78
CA SER A 831 10.19 36.70 6.77
C SER A 831 9.71 35.35 6.25
N GLY A 832 10.01 35.03 4.98
CA GLY A 832 9.58 33.82 4.29
C GLY A 832 8.17 33.89 3.71
N LYS A 833 7.49 35.04 3.81
CA LYS A 833 6.13 35.26 3.30
C LYS A 833 6.17 35.44 1.79
N PHE A 834 5.25 34.77 1.11
CA PHE A 834 5.15 34.80 -0.35
C PHE A 834 4.40 36.06 -0.79
N GLN A 835 5.06 36.92 -1.56
CA GLN A 835 4.49 38.17 -2.07
C GLN A 835 4.92 38.38 -3.53
N PHE A 836 4.11 39.13 -4.29
CA PHE A 836 4.43 39.44 -5.67
C PHE A 836 4.89 40.88 -5.84
N GLN A 837 5.70 41.11 -6.87
CA GLN A 837 6.12 42.44 -7.32
C GLN A 837 5.71 42.64 -8.78
N GLU A 838 5.17 43.82 -9.10
CA GLU A 838 4.82 44.19 -10.48
C GLU A 838 6.09 44.41 -11.31
N ILE A 839 6.13 43.84 -12.52
CA ILE A 839 7.22 44.04 -13.47
C ILE A 839 6.94 45.34 -14.22
N LYS A 840 7.71 46.39 -13.93
CA LYS A 840 7.54 47.71 -14.59
C LYS A 840 7.68 47.61 -16.10
N GLY A 841 6.79 48.27 -16.86
CA GLY A 841 6.82 48.29 -18.32
C GLY A 841 6.23 47.03 -18.97
N SER A 842 5.55 46.17 -18.20
CA SER A 842 4.88 44.96 -18.68
C SER A 842 3.36 45.11 -18.78
N GLU A 843 2.86 46.34 -18.65
CA GLU A 843 1.45 46.68 -18.78
C GLU A 843 0.98 46.36 -20.22
N GLU A 844 -0.09 45.57 -20.33
CA GLU A 844 -0.70 45.20 -21.60
C GLU A 844 -2.23 45.29 -21.53
N ILE A 845 -2.85 45.65 -22.66
CA ILE A 845 -4.32 45.66 -22.80
C ILE A 845 -4.73 44.42 -23.59
N ILE A 846 -5.58 43.59 -22.99
CA ILE A 846 -6.17 42.41 -23.63
C ILE A 846 -7.62 42.75 -23.99
N GLU A 847 -7.97 42.65 -25.28
CA GLU A 847 -9.35 42.81 -25.74
C GLU A 847 -10.29 41.74 -25.15
N ALA A 848 -11.45 42.17 -24.66
CA ALA A 848 -12.42 41.33 -23.97
C ALA A 848 -13.85 41.88 -24.12
N ASP A 849 -14.77 41.05 -24.61
CA ASP A 849 -16.22 41.35 -24.69
C ASP A 849 -17.02 40.64 -23.57
N LEU A 850 -16.38 39.70 -22.88
CA LEU A 850 -16.94 38.94 -21.76
C LEU A 850 -15.82 38.57 -20.80
N VAL A 851 -15.96 38.96 -19.54
CA VAL A 851 -15.04 38.60 -18.46
C VAL A 851 -15.76 37.71 -17.45
N LEU A 852 -15.14 36.57 -17.09
CA LEU A 852 -15.67 35.60 -16.15
C LEU A 852 -14.74 35.49 -14.93
N LEU A 853 -15.23 35.87 -13.75
CA LEU A 853 -14.49 35.81 -12.49
C LEU A 853 -14.62 34.42 -11.85
N ALA A 854 -13.58 33.60 -11.96
CA ALA A 854 -13.49 32.22 -11.47
C ALA A 854 -12.48 32.09 -10.30
N MET A 855 -12.50 33.04 -9.36
CA MET A 855 -11.50 33.17 -8.29
C MET A 855 -11.87 32.44 -6.97
N GLY A 856 -12.85 31.53 -7.02
CA GLY A 856 -13.34 30.77 -5.88
C GLY A 856 -14.36 31.52 -5.01
N PHE A 857 -14.66 30.94 -3.85
CA PHE A 857 -15.71 31.41 -2.93
C PHE A 857 -15.17 31.68 -1.53
N LEU A 858 -15.88 32.52 -0.77
CA LEU A 858 -15.47 32.94 0.57
C LEU A 858 -16.12 32.12 1.69
N GLY A 859 -17.42 31.84 1.58
CA GLY A 859 -18.21 31.17 2.63
C GLY A 859 -19.71 31.16 2.30
N PRO A 860 -20.55 30.63 3.22
CA PRO A 860 -22.00 30.65 3.07
C PRO A 860 -22.57 32.08 3.17
N GLU A 861 -23.79 32.27 2.67
CA GLU A 861 -24.58 33.49 2.91
C GLU A 861 -24.88 33.66 4.42
N VAL A 862 -24.95 34.92 4.87
CA VAL A 862 -25.05 35.24 6.31
C VAL A 862 -26.44 35.02 6.90
N THR A 863 -27.49 35.00 6.07
CA THR A 863 -28.89 35.01 6.52
C THR A 863 -29.21 33.89 7.50
N ILE A 864 -28.82 32.65 7.20
CA ILE A 864 -29.10 31.49 8.07
C ILE A 864 -28.36 31.65 9.40
N ALA A 865 -27.08 32.07 9.36
CA ALA A 865 -26.30 32.27 10.58
C ALA A 865 -26.87 33.38 11.46
N GLU A 866 -27.31 34.49 10.87
CA GLU A 866 -27.89 35.61 11.62
C GLU A 866 -29.24 35.26 12.22
N LYS A 867 -30.14 34.60 11.47
CA LYS A 867 -31.46 34.20 11.97
C LYS A 867 -31.40 33.13 13.06
N LEU A 868 -30.46 32.19 12.97
CA LEU A 868 -30.27 31.15 14.00
C LEU A 868 -29.34 31.57 15.15
N GLY A 869 -28.59 32.66 15.02
CA GLY A 869 -27.54 33.03 15.98
C GLY A 869 -26.36 32.05 15.97
N LEU A 870 -25.96 31.55 14.79
CA LEU A 870 -24.83 30.61 14.66
C LEU A 870 -23.48 31.32 14.84
N GLU A 871 -22.59 30.68 15.59
CA GLU A 871 -21.17 31.04 15.59
C GLU A 871 -20.54 30.79 14.22
N ARG A 872 -19.60 31.67 13.85
CA ARG A 872 -18.84 31.57 12.60
C ARG A 872 -17.33 31.55 12.88
N ASP A 873 -16.57 30.90 12.02
CA ASP A 873 -15.11 30.93 12.09
C ASP A 873 -14.55 32.25 11.51
N GLY A 874 -13.23 32.45 11.59
CA GLY A 874 -12.56 33.64 11.05
C GLY A 874 -12.62 33.78 9.52
N ARG A 875 -13.16 32.77 8.81
CA ARG A 875 -13.40 32.76 7.37
C ARG A 875 -14.89 32.86 7.02
N SER A 876 -15.75 33.17 8.00
CA SER A 876 -17.22 33.26 7.88
C SER A 876 -17.97 31.94 7.67
N ASN A 877 -17.31 30.79 7.75
CA ASN A 877 -17.98 29.49 7.69
C ASN A 877 -18.77 29.24 8.98
N PHE A 878 -19.79 28.38 8.92
CA PHE A 878 -20.49 27.95 10.13
C PHE A 878 -19.55 27.15 11.02
N LYS A 879 -19.40 27.58 12.27
CA LYS A 879 -18.47 26.95 13.20
C LYS A 879 -19.08 25.65 13.72
N ALA A 880 -18.46 24.54 13.32
CA ALA A 880 -18.72 23.21 13.86
C ALA A 880 -17.44 22.38 13.77
N ASP A 881 -17.08 21.69 14.85
CA ASP A 881 -15.82 20.94 14.90
C ASP A 881 -15.88 19.70 13.99
N TYR A 882 -14.78 19.43 13.28
CA TYR A 882 -14.67 18.21 12.47
C TYR A 882 -14.79 16.97 13.36
N GLY A 883 -15.59 15.99 12.92
CA GLY A 883 -15.94 14.81 13.71
C GLY A 883 -17.17 14.98 14.61
N ARG A 884 -17.54 16.21 15.00
CA ARG A 884 -18.75 16.51 15.79
C ARG A 884 -19.88 17.08 14.95
N PHE A 885 -19.58 17.98 14.01
CA PHE A 885 -20.51 18.63 13.08
C PHE A 885 -21.67 19.42 13.70
N ALA A 886 -21.89 19.34 15.01
CA ALA A 886 -22.83 20.16 15.77
C ALA A 886 -22.37 21.62 15.77
N THR A 887 -23.34 22.52 15.59
CA THR A 887 -23.13 23.97 15.65
C THR A 887 -23.33 24.50 17.07
N SER A 888 -23.26 25.82 17.26
CA SER A 888 -23.62 26.47 18.52
C SER A 888 -25.11 26.35 18.88
N VAL A 889 -25.97 25.93 17.95
CA VAL A 889 -27.41 25.77 18.16
C VAL A 889 -27.76 24.29 18.32
N PRO A 890 -28.36 23.87 19.46
CA PRO A 890 -28.76 22.48 19.67
C PRO A 890 -29.70 21.95 18.59
N GLY A 891 -29.49 20.70 18.17
CA GLY A 891 -30.22 20.06 17.09
C GLY A 891 -29.86 20.54 15.68
N VAL A 892 -28.90 21.47 15.53
CA VAL A 892 -28.45 21.99 14.23
C VAL A 892 -26.99 21.61 13.96
N PHE A 893 -26.77 21.00 12.80
CA PHE A 893 -25.48 20.50 12.32
C PHE A 893 -25.09 21.21 11.03
N ALA A 894 -23.80 21.28 10.72
CA ALA A 894 -23.29 21.88 9.48
C ALA A 894 -22.25 20.97 8.81
N ALA A 895 -22.36 20.78 7.49
CA ALA A 895 -21.48 19.89 6.73
C ALA A 895 -21.13 20.44 5.34
N GLY A 896 -19.98 20.02 4.83
CA GLY A 896 -19.50 20.40 3.49
C GLY A 896 -19.02 21.83 3.44
N ASP A 897 -19.11 22.46 2.27
CA ASP A 897 -18.45 23.75 2.01
C ASP A 897 -18.93 24.90 2.92
N CYS A 898 -20.15 24.84 3.47
CA CYS A 898 -20.63 25.86 4.42
C CYS A 898 -19.93 25.81 5.79
N ARG A 899 -19.32 24.67 6.14
CA ARG A 899 -18.54 24.44 7.37
C ARG A 899 -17.04 24.49 7.10
N ARG A 900 -16.60 23.78 6.06
CA ARG A 900 -15.18 23.60 5.70
C ARG A 900 -14.59 24.79 4.93
N GLY A 901 -15.43 25.55 4.23
CA GLY A 901 -15.04 26.37 3.09
C GLY A 901 -14.95 25.52 1.81
N GLN A 902 -14.82 26.21 0.67
CA GLN A 902 -14.78 25.59 -0.66
C GLN A 902 -13.79 24.42 -0.73
N SER A 903 -14.25 23.24 -1.14
CA SER A 903 -13.46 22.01 -1.19
C SER A 903 -13.89 21.09 -2.35
N LEU A 904 -13.42 19.84 -2.32
CA LEU A 904 -13.74 18.82 -3.32
C LEU A 904 -15.08 18.13 -3.01
N VAL A 905 -15.78 17.66 -4.05
CA VAL A 905 -17.02 16.87 -3.92
C VAL A 905 -16.85 15.67 -2.98
N VAL A 906 -15.71 14.98 -3.03
CA VAL A 906 -15.42 13.84 -2.14
C VAL A 906 -15.36 14.23 -0.65
N TRP A 907 -14.90 15.44 -0.33
CA TRP A 907 -14.94 15.97 1.05
C TRP A 907 -16.36 16.31 1.48
N ALA A 908 -17.17 16.89 0.59
CA ALA A 908 -18.56 17.18 0.87
C ALA A 908 -19.35 15.89 1.19
N ILE A 909 -19.17 14.82 0.41
CA ILE A 909 -19.78 13.51 0.68
C ILE A 909 -19.30 12.96 2.03
N SER A 910 -17.99 13.03 2.31
CA SER A 910 -17.42 12.54 3.57
C SER A 910 -18.01 13.28 4.79
N GLU A 911 -18.03 14.62 4.77
CA GLU A 911 -18.61 15.40 5.85
C GLU A 911 -20.13 15.17 5.98
N GLY A 912 -20.86 15.00 4.87
CA GLY A 912 -22.28 14.65 4.90
C GLY A 912 -22.57 13.32 5.60
N ARG A 913 -21.78 12.28 5.31
CA ARG A 913 -21.88 10.98 5.97
C ARG A 913 -21.57 11.07 7.46
N GLN A 914 -20.51 11.78 7.83
CA GLN A 914 -20.13 11.92 9.23
C GLN A 914 -21.13 12.77 10.01
N ALA A 915 -21.68 13.83 9.42
CA ALA A 915 -22.74 14.62 10.02
C ALA A 915 -24.02 13.79 10.24
N ALA A 916 -24.41 12.94 9.29
CA ALA A 916 -25.51 12.00 9.46
C ALA A 916 -25.31 11.07 10.67
N ALA A 917 -24.11 10.53 10.86
CA ALA A 917 -23.80 9.70 12.02
C ALA A 917 -23.89 10.48 13.35
N GLN A 918 -23.50 11.76 13.38
CA GLN A 918 -23.63 12.58 14.59
C GLN A 918 -25.09 12.98 14.87
N VAL A 919 -25.89 13.21 13.83
CA VAL A 919 -27.34 13.46 13.95
C VAL A 919 -28.05 12.21 14.49
N ASP A 920 -27.78 11.03 13.94
CA ASP A 920 -28.37 9.76 14.41
C ASP A 920 -28.02 9.51 15.90
N LYS A 921 -26.76 9.73 16.27
CA LYS A 921 -26.32 9.66 17.68
C LYS A 921 -27.05 10.66 18.58
N TYR A 922 -27.25 11.89 18.12
CA TYR A 922 -27.99 12.91 18.86
C TYR A 922 -29.46 12.48 19.09
N LEU A 923 -30.12 11.97 18.06
CA LEU A 923 -31.53 11.57 18.11
C LEU A 923 -31.78 10.30 18.92
N THR A 924 -30.81 9.39 19.00
CA THR A 924 -30.89 8.14 19.77
C THR A 924 -30.54 8.35 21.25
N GLN A 925 -29.65 9.30 21.58
CA GLN A 925 -29.36 9.66 22.98
C GLN A 925 -30.55 10.32 23.69
N GLU A 926 -31.35 11.11 22.98
CA GLU A 926 -32.61 11.65 23.52
C GLU A 926 -33.63 10.54 23.85
N GLU A 927 -33.61 9.40 23.16
CA GLU A 927 -34.48 8.26 23.49
C GLU A 927 -34.03 7.56 24.77
N GLY A 928 -32.73 7.31 24.94
CA GLY A 928 -32.21 6.70 26.16
C GLY A 928 -32.50 7.53 27.41
N GLN A 929 -32.45 8.87 27.31
CA GLN A 929 -32.81 9.76 28.43
C GLN A 929 -34.32 9.79 28.69
N ASN A 930 -35.18 9.81 27.66
CA ASN A 930 -36.64 9.75 27.83
C ASN A 930 -37.14 8.37 28.32
N GLU A 931 -36.47 7.28 27.95
CA GLU A 931 -36.75 5.93 28.48
C GLU A 931 -36.30 5.80 29.95
N LEU A 932 -35.18 6.41 30.33
CA LEU A 932 -34.73 6.48 31.73
C LEU A 932 -35.64 7.38 32.59
N GLU A 933 -36.15 8.49 32.05
CA GLU A 933 -37.12 9.35 32.76
C GLU A 933 -38.50 8.69 32.88
N SER A 934 -38.96 7.94 31.88
CA SER A 934 -40.22 7.19 31.95
C SER A 934 -40.14 5.92 32.80
N GLN A 935 -38.96 5.34 33.00
CA GLN A 935 -38.73 4.29 34.01
C GLN A 935 -38.48 4.85 35.42
N GLY A 936 -38.00 6.09 35.53
CA GLY A 936 -37.80 6.81 36.79
C GLY A 936 -39.08 7.17 37.54
N ASP A 937 -40.23 7.27 36.85
CA ASP A 937 -41.52 7.57 37.47
C ASP A 937 -42.22 6.37 38.13
N ASN A 938 -41.61 5.17 38.06
CA ASN A 938 -42.12 3.94 38.70
C ASN A 938 -41.24 3.39 39.84
N SER A 939 -40.27 4.16 40.35
CA SER A 939 -39.45 3.74 41.49
C SER A 939 -39.07 4.88 42.44
N SER A 940 -40.06 5.57 43.00
CA SER A 940 -39.85 6.44 44.17
C SER A 940 -39.88 5.61 45.46
N GLY A 941 -38.74 5.02 45.80
CA GLY A 941 -38.54 4.38 47.10
C GLY A 941 -37.09 3.97 47.35
N MET A 942 -36.44 4.68 48.27
CA MET A 942 -35.15 4.41 48.96
C MET A 942 -33.88 5.10 48.42
N GLN A 943 -33.56 6.22 49.10
CA GLN A 943 -32.30 6.54 49.81
C GLN A 943 -30.95 6.28 49.11
N GLN A 944 -30.17 7.33 48.81
CA GLN A 944 -29.17 8.05 49.66
C GLN A 944 -27.74 7.49 49.55
N ASP A 945 -26.78 8.43 49.50
CA ASP A 945 -25.31 8.32 49.45
C ASP A 945 -24.71 7.87 48.09
N SER A 946 -23.70 8.51 47.49
CA SER A 946 -22.60 9.29 48.05
C SER A 946 -21.98 10.23 46.99
N THR A 947 -21.66 11.45 47.41
CA THR A 947 -20.75 12.41 46.77
C THR A 947 -19.28 11.94 46.72
N GLN A 948 -18.59 12.11 45.59
CA GLN A 948 -17.21 12.67 45.45
C GLN A 948 -16.67 12.43 44.03
N SER A 949 -16.51 13.49 43.22
CA SER A 949 -15.23 14.16 42.93
C SER A 949 -14.40 13.54 41.79
N SER A 950 -14.44 14.17 40.61
CA SER A 950 -13.29 14.21 39.69
C SER A 950 -13.24 15.57 38.95
N LYS A 951 -12.52 16.52 39.55
CA LYS A 951 -11.92 17.65 38.85
C LYS A 951 -10.50 17.23 38.46
N PHE A 952 -10.20 17.12 37.17
CA PHE A 952 -8.84 17.36 36.70
C PHE A 952 -8.86 18.22 35.45
N THR A 953 -8.16 19.33 35.59
CA THR A 953 -8.00 20.43 34.66
C THR A 953 -6.86 20.14 33.71
N VAL A 954 -7.12 20.39 32.42
CA VAL A 954 -6.18 20.43 31.30
C VAL A 954 -5.09 21.49 31.56
N VAL A 955 -3.81 21.12 31.42
CA VAL A 955 -2.73 22.10 31.19
C VAL A 955 -1.80 21.60 30.09
N ARG A 956 -1.97 22.24 28.93
CA ARG A 956 -1.10 22.48 27.76
C ARG A 956 -0.32 21.34 27.12
#